data_AF-A0A412NBS5-F1
#
_entry.id   AF-A0A412NBS5-F1
#
_cell.length_a   1.000
_cell.length_b   1.000
_cell.length_c   1.000
_cell.angle_alpha   90.00
_cell.angle_beta   90.00
_cell.angle_gamma   90.00
#
_symmetry.space_group_name_H-M   'P 1'
#
loop_
_entity.id
_entity.type
_entity.pdbx_description
1 polymer ?
#
loop_
_entity_poly.entity_id
_entity_poly.type
_entity_poly.pdbx_seq_one_letter_code
_entity_poly.pdbx_strand_id
1 'polypeptide(L)'
;MKFNKIILPAIVCALALSSCEDNKMEWGKPDGYGDVNISDIPLELQEKIANYDVIKAYAAQYLPGQTIGLGLGADLYLENEAYRQVADDNFQMFTTGNAMKHESVVTNKGELNFDKIDAFLAAIPTDIPVYGHNFLWHTQQRQQYLKSLIAPEMKVETGDDEKCENVITNSGFENGNTGWVFNGSGYNGTIVDEGYASAHALQCTMTATSTGNYDSQLFWNLPSALEQGETYYLAFAAKSDPAINVQVIGQNQADYDIAIYKETFTMTDSWKLYEYELTFEDDKVIDKIGLQFGGTPNSILYLDDFKFGKKKETEVNYCTNGSFESEKGLDGWELANSGAGISIVELEDAISKTKVLKMVSSETSANAWSLQLRSPEIPSFPNQKVQISFWVKSEQAGKGRIALPGWSNETPYMDWLGTGGNWTEFFETTTEWQHITILPQKYNTDFKEGTDTWKLQLDFGYLPNVTYYIDDIKVTLVEEAPTAKSLTRSGGISYIIKPIEEKRAALLGAMETWIKGMAEHEGMERVVAWDVINEPISDNNQWRGVNGNFSSEDATPTEDETTGLNLNWANGHFYWGYYLDKEYAVKAFEYARKYTKEGTKLFVNDYNLEINPNKLQALIDMVKYIDENNENHRPIVDGIGTQMHLIAKSITKEQIDAMFQTLAATGKLIRVTELDVRLEENKTPTADDLMLQADIYRWVFESYKQYIPAEQQSGITIWDITDDTSWYKEYSPCIFDANLTRKPAYKGVCDGIAGRDISEDFTGDDWKAGK
;
A
#
# COMPACT_ATOMS: atom_id res chain seq x y z
N MET A 1 -11.85 -52.76 -47.90
CA MET A 1 -12.43 -52.48 -46.56
C MET A 1 -13.01 -53.76 -45.97
N LYS A 2 -12.39 -54.34 -44.93
CA LYS A 2 -12.96 -54.47 -43.57
C LYS A 2 -12.16 -55.48 -42.72
N PHE A 3 -11.63 -54.93 -41.63
CA PHE A 3 -11.43 -55.49 -40.28
C PHE A 3 -10.63 -56.78 -40.08
N ASN A 4 -9.53 -56.66 -39.35
CA ASN A 4 -9.09 -57.68 -38.39
C ASN A 4 -9.02 -57.08 -36.98
N LYS A 5 -9.75 -57.72 -36.06
CA LYS A 5 -9.72 -57.55 -34.60
C LYS A 5 -8.79 -58.60 -33.98
N ILE A 6 -8.38 -58.33 -32.74
CA ILE A 6 -8.28 -59.24 -31.56
C ILE A 6 -6.93 -59.11 -30.81
N ILE A 7 -6.91 -58.18 -29.84
CA ILE A 7 -6.74 -58.35 -28.37
C ILE A 7 -5.75 -59.42 -27.84
N LEU A 8 -4.61 -58.91 -27.31
CA LEU A 8 -3.92 -59.09 -25.98
C LEU A 8 -3.77 -60.49 -25.30
N PRO A 9 -2.88 -60.67 -24.29
CA PRO A 9 -1.43 -60.37 -24.15
C PRO A 9 -0.64 -61.54 -23.49
N ALA A 10 0.65 -61.30 -23.16
CA ALA A 10 1.57 -62.10 -22.33
C ALA A 10 2.34 -63.24 -23.01
N ILE A 11 3.66 -63.03 -23.23
CA ILE A 11 4.75 -64.00 -22.98
C ILE A 11 6.06 -63.21 -22.93
N VAL A 12 6.67 -63.21 -21.75
CA VAL A 12 8.10 -63.07 -21.53
C VAL A 12 8.64 -64.49 -21.29
N CYS A 13 9.78 -64.81 -21.89
CA CYS A 13 10.68 -65.95 -21.63
C CYS A 13 10.21 -67.37 -21.98
N ALA A 14 10.78 -67.95 -23.05
CA ALA A 14 11.72 -69.09 -22.99
C ALA A 14 11.90 -69.78 -24.36
N LEU A 15 13.14 -70.20 -24.65
CA LEU A 15 13.76 -70.84 -25.83
C LEU A 15 14.74 -69.86 -26.52
N ALA A 16 16.03 -69.71 -26.17
CA ALA A 16 17.10 -70.69 -25.89
C ALA A 16 17.10 -71.79 -26.98
N LEU A 17 18.00 -71.86 -27.97
CA LEU A 17 19.47 -71.92 -27.94
C LEU A 17 20.03 -71.77 -29.38
N SER A 18 21.33 -71.49 -29.48
CA SER A 18 22.25 -71.54 -30.66
C SER A 18 22.51 -70.25 -31.44
N SER A 19 23.45 -69.44 -30.98
CA SER A 19 24.83 -69.52 -31.49
C SER A 19 25.75 -68.64 -30.61
N CYS A 20 26.69 -69.29 -29.93
CA CYS A 20 27.91 -68.61 -29.50
C CYS A 20 28.74 -68.42 -30.76
N GLU A 21 28.90 -67.18 -31.20
CA GLU A 21 30.06 -66.80 -31.99
C GLU A 21 30.85 -65.80 -31.14
N ASP A 22 31.78 -66.33 -30.34
CA ASP A 22 32.86 -65.56 -29.71
C ASP A 22 33.81 -65.08 -30.81
N ASN A 23 33.33 -64.18 -31.67
CA ASN A 23 34.24 -63.34 -32.43
C ASN A 23 34.75 -62.28 -31.45
N LYS A 24 35.81 -62.63 -30.71
CA LYS A 24 36.74 -61.63 -30.19
C LYS A 24 37.07 -60.72 -31.37
N MET A 25 36.63 -59.47 -31.33
CA MET A 25 37.18 -58.45 -32.21
C MET A 25 38.67 -58.33 -31.86
N GLU A 26 39.52 -59.02 -32.61
CA GLU A 26 40.95 -58.73 -32.63
C GLU A 26 41.11 -57.40 -33.34
N TRP A 27 41.31 -56.33 -32.56
CA TRP A 27 41.73 -55.04 -33.06
C TRP A 27 43.08 -55.23 -33.77
N GLY A 28 43.07 -55.24 -35.11
CA GLY A 28 44.28 -55.30 -35.89
C GLY A 28 45.07 -54.00 -35.78
N LYS A 29 46.37 -54.08 -35.45
CA LYS A 29 47.31 -52.97 -35.49
C LYS A 29 47.68 -52.67 -36.96
N PRO A 30 47.35 -51.49 -37.52
CA PRO A 30 47.84 -51.10 -38.84
C PRO A 30 49.37 -50.90 -38.79
N ASP A 31 50.11 -51.42 -39.76
CA ASP A 31 51.57 -51.26 -39.83
C ASP A 31 51.96 -49.76 -39.80
N GLY A 32 52.81 -49.39 -38.84
CA GLY A 32 53.28 -48.01 -38.65
C GLY A 32 52.54 -47.19 -37.58
N TYR A 33 51.52 -47.76 -36.92
CA TYR A 33 50.78 -47.10 -35.84
C TYR A 33 51.00 -47.81 -34.50
N GLY A 34 51.20 -47.03 -33.43
CA GLY A 34 51.41 -47.53 -32.05
C GLY A 34 50.15 -48.19 -31.46
N ASP A 35 50.24 -48.69 -30.22
CA ASP A 35 49.04 -49.10 -29.47
C ASP A 35 48.14 -47.87 -29.25
N VAL A 36 46.83 -48.01 -29.51
CA VAL A 36 45.84 -46.98 -29.16
C VAL A 36 45.68 -47.00 -27.65
N ASN A 37 46.18 -45.97 -26.96
CA ASN A 37 45.97 -45.82 -25.52
C ASN A 37 44.65 -45.09 -25.28
N ILE A 38 44.04 -45.30 -24.11
CA ILE A 38 42.79 -44.60 -23.77
C ILE A 38 42.98 -43.07 -23.75
N SER A 39 44.19 -42.61 -23.41
CA SER A 39 44.63 -41.21 -23.53
C SER A 39 44.52 -40.63 -24.94
N ASP A 40 44.60 -41.48 -25.97
CA ASP A 40 44.56 -41.09 -27.39
C ASP A 40 43.11 -41.00 -27.93
N ILE A 41 42.11 -41.35 -27.11
CA ILE A 41 40.69 -41.30 -27.47
C ILE A 41 40.15 -39.91 -27.12
N PRO A 42 39.69 -39.10 -28.11
CA PRO A 42 39.10 -37.80 -27.83
C PRO A 42 37.71 -37.97 -27.20
N LEU A 43 37.46 -37.22 -26.12
CA LEU A 43 36.16 -37.15 -25.47
C LEU A 43 35.15 -36.37 -26.32
N GLU A 44 33.89 -36.81 -26.32
CA GLU A 44 32.76 -36.06 -26.87
C GLU A 44 32.50 -34.79 -26.05
N LEU A 45 31.85 -33.79 -26.65
CA LEU A 45 31.64 -32.48 -25.97
C LEU A 45 30.89 -32.63 -24.63
N GLN A 46 29.88 -33.49 -24.56
CA GLN A 46 29.13 -33.75 -23.33
C GLN A 46 30.03 -34.34 -22.22
N GLU A 47 30.95 -35.25 -22.60
CA GLU A 47 31.91 -35.88 -21.67
C GLU A 47 32.92 -34.86 -21.17
N LYS A 48 33.41 -33.99 -22.07
CA LYS A 48 34.27 -32.86 -21.69
C LYS A 48 33.57 -31.94 -20.69
N ILE A 49 32.32 -31.55 -20.94
CA ILE A 49 31.55 -30.68 -20.04
C ILE A 49 31.37 -31.33 -18.65
N ALA A 50 31.11 -32.64 -18.61
CA ALA A 50 31.01 -33.39 -17.35
C ALA A 50 32.32 -33.42 -16.55
N ASN A 51 33.46 -33.29 -17.22
CA ASN A 51 34.78 -33.34 -16.60
C ASN A 51 35.29 -32.02 -16.01
N TYR A 52 34.65 -30.88 -16.30
CA TYR A 52 34.99 -29.63 -15.63
C TYR A 52 34.85 -29.74 -14.11
N ASP A 53 35.70 -29.08 -13.34
CA ASP A 53 35.51 -28.91 -11.90
C ASP A 53 34.40 -27.89 -11.59
N VAL A 54 34.08 -27.70 -10.31
CA VAL A 54 33.17 -26.66 -9.82
C VAL A 54 33.74 -25.25 -10.08
N ILE A 55 32.87 -24.28 -10.34
CA ILE A 55 33.28 -22.90 -10.70
C ILE A 55 34.20 -22.28 -9.64
N LYS A 56 33.94 -22.54 -8.34
CA LYS A 56 34.81 -22.05 -7.23
C LYS A 56 36.27 -22.46 -7.38
N ALA A 57 36.54 -23.69 -7.85
CA ALA A 57 37.90 -24.20 -7.98
C ALA A 57 38.68 -23.39 -9.01
N TYR A 58 38.06 -23.13 -10.16
CA TYR A 58 38.65 -22.30 -11.20
C TYR A 58 38.76 -20.84 -10.79
N ALA A 59 37.74 -20.28 -10.11
CA ALA A 59 37.80 -18.92 -9.59
C ALA A 59 38.98 -18.74 -8.61
N ALA A 60 39.17 -19.69 -7.68
CA ALA A 60 40.29 -19.66 -6.74
C ALA A 60 41.66 -19.74 -7.45
N GLN A 61 41.76 -20.50 -8.55
CA GLN A 61 43.00 -20.67 -9.29
C GLN A 61 43.33 -19.47 -10.19
N TYR A 62 42.35 -18.95 -10.92
CA TYR A 62 42.57 -18.02 -12.03
C TYR A 62 42.10 -16.59 -11.76
N LEU A 63 41.22 -16.39 -10.77
CA LEU A 63 40.66 -15.09 -10.37
C LEU A 63 40.60 -14.92 -8.83
N PRO A 64 41.70 -15.15 -8.08
CA PRO A 64 41.67 -15.18 -6.61
C PRO A 64 41.24 -13.85 -5.94
N GLY A 65 41.24 -12.74 -6.68
CA GLY A 65 40.79 -11.42 -6.21
C GLY A 65 39.35 -11.07 -6.60
N GLN A 66 38.66 -11.90 -7.39
CA GLN A 66 37.28 -11.65 -7.80
C GLN A 66 36.34 -12.66 -7.17
N THR A 67 35.12 -12.23 -6.88
CA THR A 67 34.05 -13.12 -6.40
C THR A 67 33.14 -13.52 -7.54
N ILE A 68 32.91 -14.82 -7.70
CA ILE A 68 31.89 -15.36 -8.60
C ILE A 68 30.64 -15.70 -7.78
N GLY A 69 29.59 -14.91 -7.98
CA GLY A 69 28.33 -15.01 -7.25
C GLY A 69 27.21 -15.68 -8.05
N LEU A 70 26.10 -15.94 -7.36
CA LEU A 70 24.88 -16.46 -7.93
C LEU A 70 23.66 -15.67 -7.45
N GLY A 71 22.84 -15.22 -8.39
CA GLY A 71 21.48 -14.78 -8.17
C GLY A 71 20.53 -15.97 -8.06
N LEU A 72 19.70 -16.01 -7.02
CA LEU A 72 18.80 -17.12 -6.75
C LEU A 72 17.51 -16.69 -6.05
N GLY A 73 16.48 -17.52 -6.16
CA GLY A 73 15.27 -17.40 -5.35
C GLY A 73 15.49 -17.99 -3.95
N ALA A 74 15.20 -17.22 -2.91
CA ALA A 74 15.32 -17.70 -1.52
C ALA A 74 14.43 -18.92 -1.24
N ASP A 75 13.19 -18.92 -1.75
CA ASP A 75 12.25 -20.03 -1.59
C ASP A 75 12.79 -21.31 -2.26
N LEU A 76 13.30 -21.20 -3.49
CA LEU A 76 13.92 -22.31 -4.22
C LEU A 76 15.11 -22.91 -3.46
N TYR A 77 15.97 -22.06 -2.88
CA TYR A 77 17.12 -22.52 -2.10
C TYR A 77 16.72 -23.25 -0.82
N LEU A 78 15.65 -22.79 -0.16
CA LEU A 78 15.14 -23.42 1.06
C LEU A 78 14.45 -24.77 0.76
N GLU A 79 13.67 -24.83 -0.31
CA GLU A 79 12.78 -25.96 -0.60
C GLU A 79 13.45 -27.07 -1.44
N ASN A 80 14.48 -26.76 -2.23
CA ASN A 80 15.12 -27.72 -3.15
C ASN A 80 16.57 -28.03 -2.77
N GLU A 81 16.79 -29.21 -2.18
CA GLU A 81 18.11 -29.67 -1.74
C GLU A 81 19.12 -29.81 -2.88
N ALA A 82 18.71 -30.32 -4.05
CA ALA A 82 19.61 -30.48 -5.18
C ALA A 82 20.04 -29.12 -5.77
N TYR A 83 19.10 -28.18 -5.86
CA TYR A 83 19.39 -26.79 -6.25
C TYR A 83 20.37 -26.14 -5.29
N ARG A 84 20.12 -26.26 -3.98
CA ARG A 84 20.99 -25.73 -2.93
C ARG A 84 22.41 -26.32 -3.01
N GLN A 85 22.55 -27.63 -3.19
CA GLN A 85 23.85 -28.27 -3.31
C GLN A 85 24.65 -27.72 -4.50
N VAL A 86 24.01 -27.55 -5.67
CA VAL A 86 24.66 -26.97 -6.85
C VAL A 86 25.09 -25.52 -6.60
N ALA A 87 24.25 -24.73 -5.91
CA ALA A 87 24.57 -23.36 -5.52
C ALA A 87 25.83 -23.31 -4.63
N ASP A 88 25.82 -24.09 -3.55
CA ASP A 88 26.88 -24.12 -2.54
C ASP A 88 28.20 -24.65 -3.11
N ASP A 89 28.16 -25.62 -4.02
CA ASP A 89 29.37 -26.20 -4.62
C ASP A 89 30.04 -25.23 -5.61
N ASN A 90 29.28 -24.38 -6.31
CA ASN A 90 29.77 -23.61 -7.44
C ASN A 90 30.03 -22.11 -7.16
N PHE A 91 29.34 -21.48 -6.19
CA PHE A 91 29.34 -20.01 -6.09
C PHE A 91 29.74 -19.43 -4.72
N GLN A 92 30.55 -18.38 -4.74
CA GLN A 92 31.24 -17.82 -3.57
C GLN A 92 30.41 -16.73 -2.85
N MET A 93 29.28 -16.32 -3.42
CA MET A 93 28.42 -15.25 -2.91
C MET A 93 27.00 -15.45 -3.44
N PHE A 94 26.00 -15.10 -2.64
CA PHE A 94 24.60 -15.18 -3.06
C PHE A 94 23.93 -13.81 -3.10
N THR A 95 23.05 -13.64 -4.09
CA THR A 95 22.15 -12.49 -4.24
C THR A 95 20.73 -13.05 -4.28
N THR A 96 19.85 -12.62 -3.37
CA THR A 96 18.45 -13.04 -3.42
C THR A 96 17.69 -12.22 -4.46
N GLY A 97 16.97 -12.85 -5.37
CA GLY A 97 16.24 -12.15 -6.44
C GLY A 97 15.15 -11.21 -5.90
N ASN A 98 14.18 -11.73 -5.15
CA ASN A 98 13.05 -10.93 -4.66
C ASN A 98 13.02 -10.71 -3.14
N ALA A 99 13.69 -11.55 -2.35
CA ALA A 99 13.47 -11.64 -0.90
C ALA A 99 13.83 -10.35 -0.14
N MET A 100 14.80 -9.58 -0.63
CA MET A 100 15.27 -8.34 -0.01
C MET A 100 14.70 -7.06 -0.63
N LYS A 101 13.73 -7.16 -1.55
CA LYS A 101 13.06 -5.99 -2.15
C LYS A 101 12.08 -5.35 -1.16
N HIS A 102 11.87 -4.04 -1.31
CA HIS A 102 11.00 -3.26 -0.43
C HIS A 102 9.59 -3.86 -0.32
N GLU A 103 8.97 -4.27 -1.42
CA GLU A 103 7.68 -4.96 -1.36
C GLU A 103 7.76 -6.21 -0.48
N SER A 104 8.71 -7.12 -0.70
CA SER A 104 8.80 -8.39 0.04
C SER A 104 8.93 -8.24 1.56
N VAL A 105 9.55 -7.17 2.05
CA VAL A 105 9.86 -7.00 3.48
C VAL A 105 8.90 -6.02 4.15
N VAL A 106 8.47 -4.95 3.46
CA VAL A 106 7.59 -3.94 4.07
C VAL A 106 6.14 -4.39 3.97
N THR A 107 5.42 -4.43 5.10
CA THR A 107 3.99 -4.75 5.13
C THR A 107 3.13 -3.57 4.66
N ASN A 108 1.83 -3.80 4.43
CA ASN A 108 0.90 -2.72 4.07
C ASN A 108 0.79 -1.60 5.12
N LYS A 109 1.22 -1.86 6.37
CA LYS A 109 1.28 -0.89 7.47
C LYS A 109 2.64 -0.19 7.62
N GLY A 110 3.63 -0.57 6.81
CA GLY A 110 4.99 -0.02 6.90
C GLY A 110 5.92 -0.76 7.88
N GLU A 111 5.47 -1.87 8.46
CA GLU A 111 6.28 -2.71 9.35
C GLU A 111 7.22 -3.59 8.53
N LEU A 112 8.31 -4.08 9.13
CA LEU A 112 9.30 -4.92 8.44
C LEU A 112 9.12 -6.39 8.82
N ASN A 113 9.03 -7.27 7.82
CA ASN A 113 8.98 -8.72 7.99
C ASN A 113 10.24 -9.38 7.39
N PHE A 114 11.06 -9.97 8.27
CA PHE A 114 12.32 -10.61 7.91
C PHE A 114 12.27 -12.14 7.85
N ASP A 115 11.12 -12.78 8.10
CA ASP A 115 11.00 -14.24 8.29
C ASP A 115 11.70 -15.04 7.18
N LYS A 116 11.47 -14.65 5.93
CA LYS A 116 12.08 -15.30 4.76
C LYS A 116 13.58 -15.08 4.67
N ILE A 117 14.04 -13.87 4.98
CA ILE A 117 15.46 -13.52 4.94
C ILE A 117 16.20 -14.25 6.06
N ASP A 118 15.63 -14.31 7.26
CA ASP A 118 16.20 -15.00 8.41
C ASP A 118 16.34 -16.50 8.14
N ALA A 119 15.29 -17.12 7.58
CA ALA A 119 15.33 -18.51 7.16
C ALA A 119 16.44 -18.75 6.12
N PHE A 120 16.57 -17.85 5.14
CA PHE A 120 17.61 -17.93 4.12
C PHE A 120 19.03 -17.78 4.70
N LEU A 121 19.26 -16.75 5.52
CA LEU A 121 20.56 -16.49 6.17
C LEU A 121 20.97 -17.63 7.10
N ALA A 122 20.02 -18.27 7.77
CA ALA A 122 20.26 -19.45 8.59
C ALA A 122 20.60 -20.70 7.76
N ALA A 123 20.12 -20.80 6.53
CA ALA A 123 20.33 -21.95 5.66
C ALA A 123 21.66 -21.89 4.87
N ILE A 124 22.11 -20.70 4.47
CA ILE A 124 23.32 -20.57 3.65
C ILE A 124 24.62 -20.80 4.46
N PRO A 125 25.65 -21.47 3.89
CA PRO A 125 26.94 -21.69 4.56
C PRO A 125 27.54 -20.41 5.13
N THR A 126 28.03 -20.44 6.38
CA THR A 126 28.41 -19.23 7.14
C THR A 126 29.53 -18.39 6.51
N ASP A 127 30.36 -19.00 5.67
CA ASP A 127 31.48 -18.39 4.96
C ASP A 127 31.08 -17.72 3.63
N ILE A 128 29.85 -17.95 3.16
CA ILE A 128 29.33 -17.33 1.93
C ILE A 128 28.72 -15.96 2.27
N PRO A 129 29.31 -14.83 1.83
CA PRO A 129 28.70 -13.51 1.97
C PRO A 129 27.48 -13.33 1.06
N VAL A 130 26.68 -12.33 1.40
CA VAL A 130 25.50 -11.93 0.62
C VAL A 130 25.74 -10.59 -0.07
N TYR A 131 25.20 -10.46 -1.28
CA TYR A 131 25.07 -9.19 -1.97
C TYR A 131 23.60 -8.76 -1.91
N GLY A 132 23.34 -7.59 -1.35
CA GLY A 132 22.00 -7.08 -1.15
C GLY A 132 21.44 -6.45 -2.43
N HIS A 133 20.26 -6.92 -2.85
CA HIS A 133 19.58 -6.48 -4.05
C HIS A 133 18.08 -6.34 -3.75
N ASN A 134 17.57 -5.15 -3.42
CA ASN A 134 18.20 -3.82 -3.40
C ASN A 134 17.44 -2.93 -2.38
N PHE A 135 17.94 -1.72 -2.08
CA PHE A 135 17.17 -0.79 -1.23
C PHE A 135 16.04 -0.10 -2.00
N LEU A 136 16.35 0.60 -3.09
CA LEU A 136 15.36 1.30 -3.91
C LEU A 136 15.31 0.71 -5.31
N TRP A 137 14.10 0.41 -5.76
CA TRP A 137 13.83 0.05 -7.15
C TRP A 137 12.52 0.67 -7.58
N HIS A 138 12.43 1.04 -8.85
CA HIS A 138 11.27 1.74 -9.40
C HIS A 138 10.00 0.88 -9.35
N THR A 139 10.15 -0.45 -9.39
CA THR A 139 9.08 -1.42 -9.20
C THR A 139 9.27 -2.21 -7.89
N GLN A 140 8.28 -3.03 -7.52
CA GLN A 140 8.25 -3.80 -6.27
C GLN A 140 8.49 -2.95 -5.01
N GLN A 141 7.84 -1.78 -4.98
CA GLN A 141 7.64 -1.00 -3.76
C GLN A 141 6.29 -1.35 -3.14
N ARG A 142 6.20 -1.26 -1.81
CA ARG A 142 4.94 -1.51 -1.09
C ARG A 142 3.98 -0.33 -1.28
N GLN A 143 3.23 -0.36 -2.39
CA GLN A 143 2.42 0.74 -2.89
C GLN A 143 1.38 1.24 -1.87
N GLN A 144 0.67 0.33 -1.18
CA GLN A 144 -0.37 0.70 -0.22
C GLN A 144 0.20 1.56 0.92
N TYR A 145 1.33 1.14 1.49
CA TYR A 145 2.01 1.89 2.54
C TYR A 145 2.47 3.26 2.02
N LEU A 146 3.22 3.32 0.91
CA LEU A 146 3.74 4.58 0.39
C LEU A 146 2.62 5.56 -0.04
N LYS A 147 1.51 5.04 -0.60
CA LYS A 147 0.31 5.83 -0.91
C LYS A 147 -0.30 6.42 0.36
N SER A 148 -0.41 5.64 1.44
CA SER A 148 -0.98 6.11 2.71
C SER A 148 -0.20 7.30 3.31
N LEU A 149 1.12 7.34 3.12
CA LEU A 149 1.97 8.42 3.61
C LEU A 149 1.69 9.76 2.91
N ILE A 150 1.27 9.73 1.65
CA ILE A 150 1.03 10.93 0.85
C ILE A 150 -0.44 11.28 0.65
N ALA A 151 -1.34 10.35 0.95
CA ALA A 151 -2.76 10.52 0.73
C ALA A 151 -3.29 11.77 1.47
N PRO A 152 -4.23 12.51 0.85
CA PRO A 152 -4.92 13.59 1.52
C PRO A 152 -5.72 13.05 2.69
N GLU A 153 -5.91 13.89 3.71
CA GLU A 153 -6.75 13.55 4.85
C GLU A 153 -8.21 13.60 4.40
N MET A 154 -8.91 12.48 4.52
CA MET A 154 -10.33 12.42 4.24
C MET A 154 -11.09 13.12 5.38
N LYS A 155 -12.01 14.00 5.01
CA LYS A 155 -12.96 14.64 5.91
C LYS A 155 -14.36 14.18 5.59
N VAL A 156 -15.06 13.69 6.59
CA VAL A 156 -16.47 13.35 6.47
C VAL A 156 -17.28 14.44 7.15
N GLU A 157 -18.01 15.23 6.37
CA GLU A 157 -18.94 16.21 6.92
C GLU A 157 -20.18 15.49 7.44
N THR A 158 -20.44 15.61 8.75
CA THR A 158 -21.59 14.98 9.41
C THR A 158 -22.47 16.02 10.08
N GLY A 159 -23.78 15.80 10.06
CA GLY A 159 -24.72 16.55 10.90
C GLY A 159 -24.53 16.23 12.38
N ASP A 160 -24.92 17.16 13.26
CA ASP A 160 -24.88 17.01 14.72
C ASP A 160 -25.71 15.80 15.21
N ASP A 161 -26.74 15.41 14.46
CA ASP A 161 -27.66 14.32 14.74
C ASP A 161 -27.25 12.97 14.12
N GLU A 162 -26.18 12.93 13.33
CA GLU A 162 -25.69 11.69 12.73
C GLU A 162 -24.92 10.82 13.73
N LYS A 163 -25.25 9.52 13.76
CA LYS A 163 -24.59 8.52 14.62
C LYS A 163 -23.23 8.06 14.08
N CYS A 164 -22.84 8.49 12.89
CA CYS A 164 -21.60 8.07 12.26
C CYS A 164 -21.05 9.08 11.26
N GLU A 165 -19.75 9.00 11.02
CA GLU A 165 -19.05 9.59 9.87
C GLU A 165 -19.46 8.89 8.58
N ASN A 166 -20.67 9.16 8.08
CA ASN A 166 -21.23 8.45 6.94
C ASN A 166 -20.40 8.65 5.65
N VAL A 167 -19.75 7.58 5.19
CA VAL A 167 -18.94 7.57 3.96
C VAL A 167 -19.74 7.14 2.72
N ILE A 168 -21.03 6.84 2.85
CA ILE A 168 -21.90 6.49 1.73
C ILE A 168 -22.57 7.76 1.21
N THR A 169 -22.12 8.22 0.04
CA THR A 169 -22.56 9.48 -0.57
C THR A 169 -23.83 9.37 -1.41
N ASN A 170 -24.25 8.14 -1.75
CA ASN A 170 -25.51 7.86 -2.45
C ASN A 170 -26.38 6.92 -1.60
N SER A 171 -26.64 7.32 -0.35
CA SER A 171 -27.34 6.52 0.66
C SER A 171 -28.79 6.22 0.30
N GLY A 172 -29.48 7.19 -0.32
CA GLY A 172 -30.90 7.11 -0.68
C GLY A 172 -31.17 6.81 -2.16
N PHE A 173 -30.15 6.42 -2.93
CA PHE A 173 -30.28 6.11 -4.37
C PHE A 173 -30.84 7.23 -5.26
N GLU A 174 -30.80 8.49 -4.79
CA GLU A 174 -31.28 9.67 -5.51
C GLU A 174 -30.48 9.94 -6.80
N ASN A 175 -29.22 9.50 -6.85
CA ASN A 175 -28.37 9.54 -8.04
C ASN A 175 -28.32 8.18 -8.75
N GLY A 176 -29.43 7.45 -8.70
CA GLY A 176 -29.57 6.10 -9.20
C GLY A 176 -28.67 5.12 -8.44
N ASN A 177 -28.00 4.22 -9.17
CA ASN A 177 -27.10 3.22 -8.59
C ASN A 177 -25.61 3.63 -8.60
N THR A 178 -25.31 4.91 -8.84
CA THR A 178 -23.93 5.41 -8.87
C THR A 178 -23.20 5.09 -7.56
N GLY A 179 -21.97 4.57 -7.67
CA GLY A 179 -21.12 4.21 -6.53
C GLY A 179 -21.34 2.79 -5.97
N TRP A 180 -22.48 2.17 -6.26
CA TRP A 180 -22.81 0.83 -5.78
C TRP A 180 -22.24 -0.26 -6.69
N VAL A 181 -21.64 -1.28 -6.10
CA VAL A 181 -21.04 -2.43 -6.78
C VAL A 181 -21.96 -3.65 -6.64
N PHE A 182 -22.50 -4.09 -7.76
CA PHE A 182 -23.35 -5.28 -7.87
C PHE A 182 -22.46 -6.48 -8.12
N ASN A 183 -22.43 -7.43 -7.18
CA ASN A 183 -21.64 -8.65 -7.30
C ASN A 183 -22.53 -9.90 -7.26
N GLY A 184 -22.17 -10.89 -8.09
CA GLY A 184 -22.99 -12.08 -8.35
C GLY A 184 -24.01 -11.89 -9.47
N SER A 185 -24.56 -13.00 -9.96
CA SER A 185 -25.56 -13.04 -11.06
C SER A 185 -26.96 -13.47 -10.59
N GLY A 186 -27.17 -13.54 -9.26
CA GLY A 186 -28.40 -14.01 -8.64
C GLY A 186 -29.54 -13.00 -8.61
N TYR A 187 -29.38 -11.78 -9.13
CA TYR A 187 -30.41 -10.76 -9.06
C TYR A 187 -30.29 -9.67 -10.13
N ASN A 188 -31.36 -8.89 -10.27
CA ASN A 188 -31.38 -7.65 -11.05
C ASN A 188 -31.75 -6.48 -10.12
N GLY A 189 -30.93 -5.44 -10.11
CA GLY A 189 -31.19 -4.20 -9.37
C GLY A 189 -31.82 -3.12 -10.25
N THR A 190 -32.87 -2.48 -9.76
CA THR A 190 -33.55 -1.36 -10.42
C THR A 190 -33.91 -0.28 -9.41
N ILE A 191 -33.84 0.98 -9.81
CA ILE A 191 -34.26 2.11 -8.98
C ILE A 191 -35.76 2.32 -9.13
N VAL A 192 -36.46 2.50 -8.02
CA VAL A 192 -37.92 2.66 -7.96
C VAL A 192 -38.29 3.91 -7.16
N ASP A 193 -39.44 4.51 -7.48
CA ASP A 193 -39.99 5.69 -6.79
C ASP A 193 -40.79 5.28 -5.53
N GLU A 194 -40.14 4.51 -4.66
CA GLU A 194 -40.73 3.97 -3.43
C GLU A 194 -39.71 3.98 -2.28
N GLY A 195 -39.14 5.15 -1.98
CA GLY A 195 -38.22 5.37 -0.85
C GLY A 195 -38.88 5.25 0.54
N TYR A 196 -38.05 5.02 1.55
CA TYR A 196 -38.41 5.00 2.97
C TYR A 196 -38.49 6.42 3.54
N ALA A 197 -37.37 7.16 3.51
CA ALA A 197 -37.30 8.58 3.88
C ALA A 197 -36.86 9.49 2.72
N SER A 198 -36.60 8.90 1.55
CA SER A 198 -36.16 9.55 0.32
C SER A 198 -37.21 9.34 -0.81
N ALA A 199 -36.94 9.87 -2.01
CA ALA A 199 -37.84 9.68 -3.16
C ALA A 199 -37.63 8.31 -3.82
N HIS A 200 -36.39 7.80 -3.79
CA HIS A 200 -35.99 6.62 -4.53
C HIS A 200 -35.53 5.48 -3.62
N ALA A 201 -35.61 4.24 -4.10
CA ALA A 201 -35.04 3.07 -3.43
C ALA A 201 -34.43 2.10 -4.45
N LEU A 202 -33.51 1.27 -4.00
CA LEU A 202 -33.03 0.14 -4.78
C LEU A 202 -33.94 -1.08 -4.58
N GLN A 203 -34.57 -1.54 -5.65
CA GLN A 203 -35.27 -2.82 -5.71
C GLN A 203 -34.38 -3.89 -6.34
N CYS A 204 -34.10 -4.97 -5.62
CA CYS A 204 -33.36 -6.14 -6.09
C CYS A 204 -34.31 -7.33 -6.27
N THR A 205 -34.49 -7.79 -7.51
CA THR A 205 -35.31 -8.98 -7.83
C THR A 205 -34.41 -10.19 -8.03
N MET A 206 -34.55 -11.22 -7.17
CA MET A 206 -33.75 -12.44 -7.24
C MET A 206 -34.14 -13.27 -8.47
N THR A 207 -33.15 -13.79 -9.18
CA THR A 207 -33.35 -14.69 -10.32
C THR A 207 -33.72 -16.09 -9.85
N ALA A 208 -34.25 -16.91 -10.77
CA ALA A 208 -34.56 -18.31 -10.50
C ALA A 208 -33.33 -19.16 -10.12
N THR A 209 -32.11 -18.64 -10.34
CA THR A 209 -30.84 -19.32 -10.05
C THR A 209 -30.21 -18.90 -8.72
N SER A 210 -30.80 -17.93 -7.99
CA SER A 210 -30.29 -17.48 -6.68
C SER A 210 -30.62 -18.52 -5.60
N THR A 211 -29.71 -19.46 -5.37
CA THR A 211 -29.86 -20.62 -4.47
C THR A 211 -28.91 -20.57 -3.28
N GLY A 212 -27.80 -19.85 -3.38
CA GLY A 212 -26.89 -19.51 -2.29
C GLY A 212 -27.02 -18.04 -1.88
N ASN A 213 -26.73 -17.75 -0.60
CA ASN A 213 -26.77 -16.38 -0.08
C ASN A 213 -25.78 -15.44 -0.80
N TYR A 214 -24.62 -15.97 -1.18
CA TYR A 214 -23.57 -15.24 -1.91
C TYR A 214 -23.89 -14.98 -3.40
N ASP A 215 -24.99 -15.53 -3.94
CA ASP A 215 -25.34 -15.35 -5.35
C ASP A 215 -25.75 -13.90 -5.66
N SER A 216 -26.16 -13.15 -4.62
CA SER A 216 -26.63 -11.77 -4.71
C SER A 216 -25.97 -10.93 -3.63
N GLN A 217 -25.04 -10.06 -4.05
CA GLN A 217 -24.29 -9.18 -3.15
C GLN A 217 -24.29 -7.74 -3.67
N LEU A 218 -24.36 -6.79 -2.75
CA LEU A 218 -24.30 -5.36 -3.02
C LEU A 218 -23.26 -4.74 -2.10
N PHE A 219 -22.29 -4.02 -2.67
CA PHE A 219 -21.21 -3.39 -1.94
C PHE A 219 -21.11 -1.89 -2.21
N TRP A 220 -20.56 -1.17 -1.24
CA TRP A 220 -19.98 0.15 -1.37
C TRP A 220 -18.48 0.06 -1.16
N ASN A 221 -17.70 0.58 -2.10
CA ASN A 221 -16.25 0.67 -1.96
C ASN A 221 -15.89 1.81 -1.00
N LEU A 222 -15.08 1.51 0.00
CA LEU A 222 -14.68 2.46 1.00
C LEU A 222 -13.56 3.36 0.47
N PRO A 223 -13.56 4.66 0.83
CA PRO A 223 -12.50 5.60 0.47
C PRO A 223 -11.14 5.24 1.09
N SER A 224 -11.15 4.55 2.24
CA SER A 224 -9.98 3.97 2.90
C SER A 224 -10.36 2.64 3.54
N ALA A 225 -9.36 1.78 3.77
CA ALA A 225 -9.58 0.54 4.48
C ALA A 225 -10.02 0.80 5.93
N LEU A 226 -10.75 -0.16 6.52
CA LEU A 226 -11.17 -0.10 7.92
C LEU A 226 -9.96 -0.15 8.87
N GLU A 227 -10.07 0.58 9.96
CA GLU A 227 -9.05 0.66 11.00
C GLU A 227 -9.31 -0.40 12.08
N GLN A 228 -8.27 -1.14 12.43
CA GLN A 228 -8.34 -2.18 13.45
C GLN A 228 -8.56 -1.57 14.84
N GLY A 229 -9.48 -2.16 15.62
CA GLY A 229 -9.91 -1.69 16.94
C GLY A 229 -11.00 -0.61 16.90
N GLU A 230 -11.29 -0.03 15.72
CA GLU A 230 -12.30 1.02 15.61
C GLU A 230 -13.72 0.45 15.57
N THR A 231 -14.67 1.24 16.12
CA THR A 231 -16.10 0.92 16.09
C THR A 231 -16.80 1.72 15.00
N TYR A 232 -17.47 1.00 14.10
CA TYR A 232 -18.25 1.54 13.00
C TYR A 232 -19.74 1.37 13.28
N TYR A 233 -20.52 2.27 12.71
CA TYR A 233 -21.97 2.23 12.74
C TYR A 233 -22.49 2.01 11.31
N LEU A 234 -23.44 1.09 11.16
CA LEU A 234 -24.09 0.73 9.92
C LEU A 234 -25.60 0.82 10.10
N ALA A 235 -26.28 1.51 9.19
CA ALA A 235 -27.73 1.54 9.16
C ALA A 235 -28.26 1.46 7.73
N PHE A 236 -29.43 0.87 7.54
CA PHE A 236 -30.15 0.90 6.27
C PHE A 236 -31.62 0.57 6.50
N ALA A 237 -32.51 1.19 5.73
CA ALA A 237 -33.91 0.84 5.69
C ALA A 237 -34.12 -0.27 4.67
N ALA A 238 -34.94 -1.28 5.01
CA ALA A 238 -35.18 -2.38 4.10
C ALA A 238 -36.52 -3.10 4.31
N LYS A 239 -37.04 -3.71 3.26
CA LYS A 239 -38.17 -4.68 3.28
C LYS A 239 -38.04 -5.73 2.18
N SER A 240 -38.70 -6.88 2.32
CA SER A 240 -38.66 -7.96 1.31
C SER A 240 -39.97 -8.74 1.18
N ASP A 241 -40.29 -9.21 -0.02
CA ASP A 241 -41.41 -10.13 -0.28
C ASP A 241 -40.97 -11.32 -1.18
N PRO A 242 -41.06 -12.58 -0.70
CA PRO A 242 -41.30 -12.96 0.68
C PRO A 242 -40.14 -12.54 1.60
N ALA A 243 -40.27 -12.76 2.91
CA ALA A 243 -39.18 -12.56 3.85
C ALA A 243 -37.91 -13.35 3.44
N ILE A 244 -36.78 -12.66 3.34
CA ILE A 244 -35.48 -13.26 2.98
C ILE A 244 -34.46 -13.15 4.12
N ASN A 245 -33.40 -13.94 4.00
CA ASN A 245 -32.25 -13.87 4.88
C ASN A 245 -31.21 -12.92 4.30
N VAL A 246 -30.71 -12.01 5.12
CA VAL A 246 -29.70 -11.02 4.75
C VAL A 246 -28.55 -11.05 5.75
N GLN A 247 -27.36 -10.74 5.26
CA GLN A 247 -26.16 -10.71 6.07
C GLN A 247 -25.27 -9.52 5.69
N VAL A 248 -24.73 -8.84 6.70
CA VAL A 248 -23.75 -7.75 6.52
C VAL A 248 -22.37 -8.37 6.35
N ILE A 249 -21.65 -7.93 5.32
CA ILE A 249 -20.32 -8.43 4.96
C ILE A 249 -19.36 -7.28 4.64
N GLY A 250 -18.10 -7.43 5.05
CA GLY A 250 -16.99 -6.55 4.66
C GLY A 250 -15.85 -7.39 4.09
N GLN A 251 -15.30 -6.94 2.97
CA GLN A 251 -14.38 -7.72 2.14
C GLN A 251 -13.24 -6.84 1.59
N ASN A 252 -12.14 -7.46 1.17
CA ASN A 252 -11.08 -6.85 0.37
C ASN A 252 -11.39 -6.95 -1.14
N GLN A 253 -11.06 -5.92 -1.92
CA GLN A 253 -11.29 -5.91 -3.37
C GLN A 253 -10.33 -6.82 -4.15
N ALA A 254 -9.08 -6.97 -3.71
CA ALA A 254 -8.02 -7.64 -4.44
C ALA A 254 -8.06 -9.17 -4.30
N ASP A 255 -8.23 -9.68 -3.08
CA ASP A 255 -8.15 -11.12 -2.78
C ASP A 255 -9.49 -11.74 -2.36
N TYR A 256 -10.54 -10.93 -2.23
CA TYR A 256 -11.87 -11.36 -1.78
C TYR A 256 -11.91 -11.90 -0.36
N ASP A 257 -10.89 -11.63 0.47
CA ASP A 257 -10.89 -12.03 1.87
C ASP A 257 -11.97 -11.27 2.65
N ILE A 258 -12.68 -12.02 3.50
CA ILE A 258 -13.76 -11.52 4.34
C ILE A 258 -13.25 -11.41 5.78
N ALA A 259 -13.52 -10.28 6.42
CA ALA A 259 -13.19 -10.07 7.83
C ALA A 259 -14.34 -9.45 8.66
N ILE A 260 -15.37 -8.89 8.02
CA ILE A 260 -16.63 -8.58 8.70
C ILE A 260 -17.68 -9.57 8.23
N TYR A 261 -18.22 -10.35 9.16
CA TYR A 261 -19.28 -11.31 8.92
C TYR A 261 -20.28 -11.30 10.07
N LYS A 262 -21.39 -10.60 9.89
CA LYS A 262 -22.45 -10.57 10.92
C LYS A 262 -23.30 -11.84 10.83
N GLU A 263 -23.98 -12.25 11.90
CA GLU A 263 -24.97 -13.34 11.79
C GLU A 263 -26.09 -12.97 10.79
N THR A 264 -26.58 -13.98 10.08
CA THR A 264 -27.69 -13.81 9.13
C THR A 264 -28.97 -13.50 9.89
N PHE A 265 -29.74 -12.51 9.42
CA PHE A 265 -31.02 -12.13 9.99
C PHE A 265 -32.11 -12.10 8.91
N THR A 266 -33.36 -12.30 9.33
CA THR A 266 -34.50 -12.33 8.42
C THR A 266 -35.15 -10.95 8.30
N MET A 267 -35.44 -10.54 7.08
CA MET A 267 -36.12 -9.28 6.80
C MET A 267 -37.64 -9.37 6.84
N THR A 268 -38.28 -8.25 7.18
CA THR A 268 -39.74 -8.08 7.25
C THR A 268 -40.33 -7.70 5.89
N ASP A 269 -41.65 -7.90 5.75
CA ASP A 269 -42.47 -7.49 4.59
C ASP A 269 -42.80 -5.99 4.56
N SER A 270 -42.44 -5.27 5.62
CA SER A 270 -42.65 -3.85 5.81
C SER A 270 -41.32 -3.15 6.07
N TRP A 271 -41.25 -1.87 5.67
CA TRP A 271 -40.07 -1.03 5.87
C TRP A 271 -39.67 -1.00 7.33
N LYS A 272 -38.40 -1.32 7.58
CA LYS A 272 -37.79 -1.27 8.90
C LYS A 272 -36.37 -0.73 8.76
N LEU A 273 -35.98 0.15 9.69
CA LEU A 273 -34.60 0.56 9.85
C LEU A 273 -33.83 -0.53 10.62
N TYR A 274 -32.73 -1.00 10.03
CA TYR A 274 -31.79 -1.91 10.65
C TYR A 274 -30.54 -1.13 11.05
N GLU A 275 -30.13 -1.24 12.31
CA GLU A 275 -29.00 -0.50 12.88
C GLU A 275 -28.05 -1.48 13.56
N TYR A 276 -26.74 -1.32 13.30
CA TYR A 276 -25.71 -2.20 13.82
C TYR A 276 -24.45 -1.41 14.19
N GLU A 277 -23.83 -1.81 15.29
CA GLU A 277 -22.45 -1.45 15.63
C GLU A 277 -21.54 -2.62 15.27
N LEU A 278 -20.41 -2.31 14.65
CA LEU A 278 -19.46 -3.26 14.12
C LEU A 278 -18.06 -2.85 14.60
N THR A 279 -17.41 -3.69 15.40
CA THR A 279 -16.01 -3.48 15.79
C THR A 279 -15.12 -4.33 14.91
N PHE A 280 -14.10 -3.73 14.32
CA PHE A 280 -13.20 -4.40 13.39
C PHE A 280 -11.90 -4.80 14.11
N GLU A 281 -11.74 -6.07 14.47
CA GLU A 281 -10.60 -6.54 15.29
C GLU A 281 -9.52 -7.28 14.47
N ASP A 282 -9.80 -7.58 13.21
CA ASP A 282 -8.94 -8.37 12.32
C ASP A 282 -7.81 -7.50 11.72
N ASP A 283 -6.66 -8.09 11.40
CA ASP A 283 -5.52 -7.38 10.78
C ASP A 283 -5.61 -7.32 9.25
N LYS A 284 -6.62 -7.97 8.67
CA LYS A 284 -6.95 -7.92 7.24
C LYS A 284 -7.28 -6.52 6.74
N VAL A 285 -7.02 -6.29 5.46
CA VAL A 285 -7.38 -5.05 4.77
C VAL A 285 -8.81 -5.16 4.26
N ILE A 286 -9.76 -4.43 4.83
CA ILE A 286 -11.15 -4.38 4.35
C ILE A 286 -11.44 -3.02 3.71
N ASP A 287 -11.77 -3.02 2.42
CA ASP A 287 -11.94 -1.82 1.60
C ASP A 287 -13.32 -1.72 0.91
N LYS A 288 -14.26 -2.62 1.24
CA LYS A 288 -15.67 -2.50 0.86
C LYS A 288 -16.60 -3.11 1.92
N ILE A 289 -17.79 -2.52 2.06
CA ILE A 289 -18.85 -2.95 2.98
C ILE A 289 -20.14 -3.18 2.22
N GLY A 290 -20.95 -4.15 2.63
CA GLY A 290 -22.13 -4.50 1.86
C GLY A 290 -23.07 -5.50 2.52
N LEU A 291 -24.00 -5.98 1.70
CA LEU A 291 -24.98 -7.00 2.06
C LEU A 291 -24.87 -8.18 1.09
N GLN A 292 -25.16 -9.37 1.61
CA GLN A 292 -25.53 -10.53 0.80
C GLN A 292 -26.91 -11.03 1.20
N PHE A 293 -27.71 -11.37 0.19
CA PHE A 293 -29.16 -11.55 0.33
C PHE A 293 -29.75 -12.54 -0.69
N GLY A 294 -28.92 -13.44 -1.23
CA GLY A 294 -29.37 -14.48 -2.16
C GLY A 294 -30.07 -15.65 -1.47
N GLY A 295 -30.37 -16.69 -2.24
CA GLY A 295 -30.84 -17.98 -1.70
C GLY A 295 -32.35 -18.17 -1.63
N THR A 296 -33.13 -17.13 -1.95
CA THR A 296 -34.60 -17.23 -2.10
C THR A 296 -35.00 -16.83 -3.53
N PRO A 297 -35.14 -17.79 -4.46
CA PRO A 297 -35.47 -17.50 -5.85
C PRO A 297 -36.76 -16.70 -6.01
N ASN A 298 -36.77 -15.72 -6.93
CA ASN A 298 -37.90 -14.86 -7.27
C ASN A 298 -38.41 -13.93 -6.13
N SER A 299 -37.67 -13.80 -5.04
CA SER A 299 -37.95 -12.81 -4.01
C SER A 299 -37.54 -11.40 -4.44
N ILE A 300 -38.13 -10.39 -3.80
CA ILE A 300 -37.85 -8.97 -4.03
C ILE A 300 -37.37 -8.34 -2.73
N LEU A 301 -36.26 -7.63 -2.80
CA LEU A 301 -35.67 -6.84 -1.72
C LEU A 301 -35.70 -5.36 -2.07
N TYR A 302 -36.10 -4.51 -1.12
CA TYR A 302 -36.00 -3.06 -1.22
C TYR A 302 -34.99 -2.56 -0.19
N LEU A 303 -34.10 -1.65 -0.60
CA LEU A 303 -33.06 -1.01 0.22
C LEU A 303 -33.10 0.50 0.02
N ASP A 304 -32.95 1.23 1.12
CA ASP A 304 -32.87 2.69 1.15
C ASP A 304 -32.09 3.18 2.37
N ASP A 305 -31.69 4.45 2.38
CA ASP A 305 -31.02 5.16 3.49
C ASP A 305 -29.81 4.41 4.08
N PHE A 306 -28.97 3.84 3.21
CA PHE A 306 -27.79 3.10 3.66
C PHE A 306 -26.70 4.06 4.16
N LYS A 307 -26.33 3.92 5.44
CA LYS A 307 -25.26 4.67 6.10
C LYS A 307 -24.21 3.73 6.66
N PHE A 308 -22.96 4.10 6.50
CA PHE A 308 -21.84 3.39 7.12
C PHE A 308 -20.70 4.36 7.41
N GLY A 309 -20.08 4.26 8.57
CA GLY A 309 -19.04 5.20 8.99
C GLY A 309 -18.46 4.88 10.36
N LYS A 310 -17.35 5.54 10.73
CA LYS A 310 -16.86 5.51 12.12
C LYS A 310 -17.97 6.00 13.03
N LYS A 311 -18.21 5.31 14.14
CA LYS A 311 -19.29 5.66 15.07
C LYS A 311 -18.98 7.02 15.72
N LYS A 312 -19.94 7.94 15.70
CA LYS A 312 -19.86 9.18 16.47
C LYS A 312 -20.32 8.90 17.90
N GLU A 313 -19.50 9.27 18.87
CA GLU A 313 -19.97 9.45 20.24
C GLU A 313 -21.00 10.59 20.23
N THR A 314 -22.20 10.36 20.75
CA THR A 314 -23.28 11.34 20.64
C THR A 314 -22.96 12.57 21.50
N GLU A 315 -22.93 13.77 20.92
CA GLU A 315 -22.69 15.01 21.66
C GLU A 315 -23.79 15.20 22.73
N VAL A 316 -23.41 15.24 24.00
CA VAL A 316 -24.36 15.35 25.12
C VAL A 316 -24.73 16.81 25.33
N ASN A 317 -25.99 17.19 25.08
CA ASN A 317 -26.53 18.47 25.54
C ASN A 317 -26.86 18.40 27.03
N TYR A 318 -26.07 19.08 27.84
CA TYR A 318 -26.23 19.11 29.30
C TYR A 318 -27.35 20.06 29.77
N CYS A 319 -27.91 20.89 28.89
CA CYS A 319 -29.13 21.66 29.18
C CYS A 319 -30.36 20.86 28.77
N THR A 320 -30.91 20.08 29.71
CA THR A 320 -32.12 19.29 29.46
C THR A 320 -33.29 20.19 29.06
N ASN A 321 -34.12 19.72 28.12
CA ASN A 321 -35.25 20.49 27.57
C ASN A 321 -34.85 21.86 26.97
N GLY A 322 -33.64 21.96 26.41
CA GLY A 322 -33.16 23.16 25.72
C GLY A 322 -33.80 23.42 24.35
N SER A 323 -34.39 22.41 23.72
CA SER A 323 -35.19 22.54 22.50
C SER A 323 -36.67 22.88 22.74
N PHE A 324 -37.12 22.89 24.00
CA PHE A 324 -38.51 23.19 24.40
C PHE A 324 -39.60 22.26 23.83
N GLU A 325 -39.20 21.09 23.33
CA GLU A 325 -40.11 20.11 22.74
C GLU A 325 -40.78 19.18 23.77
N SER A 326 -40.52 19.38 25.06
CA SER A 326 -41.16 18.59 26.11
C SER A 326 -42.69 18.77 26.09
N GLU A 327 -43.42 17.66 26.18
CA GLU A 327 -44.88 17.67 26.35
C GLU A 327 -45.34 18.36 27.64
N LYS A 328 -44.42 18.56 28.59
CA LYS A 328 -44.65 19.32 29.82
C LYS A 328 -44.32 20.82 29.70
N GLY A 329 -43.98 21.31 28.50
CA GLY A 329 -43.62 22.71 28.25
C GLY A 329 -42.28 23.08 28.87
N LEU A 330 -42.27 24.03 29.81
CA LEU A 330 -41.08 24.54 30.53
C LEU A 330 -40.52 23.54 31.57
N ASP A 331 -40.55 22.23 31.30
CA ASP A 331 -40.14 21.20 32.24
C ASP A 331 -38.72 21.46 32.77
N GLY A 332 -38.59 21.57 34.09
CA GLY A 332 -37.34 21.88 34.80
C GLY A 332 -36.85 23.33 34.73
N TRP A 333 -37.46 24.21 33.92
CA TRP A 333 -37.08 25.61 33.82
C TRP A 333 -37.71 26.45 34.94
N GLU A 334 -36.94 27.37 35.51
CA GLU A 334 -37.33 28.22 36.63
C GLU A 334 -37.62 29.66 36.17
N LEU A 335 -38.84 30.12 36.43
CA LEU A 335 -39.29 31.50 36.17
C LEU A 335 -38.72 32.46 37.23
N ALA A 336 -37.48 32.92 37.03
CA ALA A 336 -36.84 33.86 37.94
C ALA A 336 -37.50 35.25 37.94
N ASN A 337 -37.95 35.74 36.78
CA ASN A 337 -38.82 36.90 36.64
C ASN A 337 -39.62 36.81 35.34
N SER A 338 -40.94 36.70 35.41
CA SER A 338 -41.76 36.46 34.23
C SER A 338 -41.97 37.66 33.31
N GLY A 339 -41.58 38.88 33.71
CA GLY A 339 -41.88 40.09 32.93
C GLY A 339 -43.38 40.22 32.65
N ALA A 340 -43.76 40.37 31.36
CA ALA A 340 -45.16 40.30 30.94
C ALA A 340 -45.65 38.87 30.63
N GLY A 341 -44.74 37.92 30.39
CA GLY A 341 -45.08 36.52 30.19
C GLY A 341 -43.92 35.70 29.63
N ILE A 342 -43.86 34.43 30.03
CA ILE A 342 -42.96 33.42 29.46
C ILE A 342 -43.78 32.16 29.17
N SER A 343 -43.70 31.63 27.95
CA SER A 343 -44.51 30.50 27.49
C SER A 343 -43.81 29.75 26.36
N ILE A 344 -44.20 28.50 26.11
CA ILE A 344 -43.84 27.77 24.89
C ILE A 344 -44.93 27.99 23.84
N VAL A 345 -44.52 28.25 22.60
CA VAL A 345 -45.43 28.45 21.46
C VAL A 345 -44.95 27.66 20.25
N GLU A 346 -45.86 27.31 19.35
CA GLU A 346 -45.50 26.72 18.06
C GLU A 346 -45.22 27.80 17.03
N LEU A 347 -44.18 27.62 16.22
CA LEU A 347 -43.82 28.49 15.10
C LEU A 347 -43.45 27.64 13.88
N GLU A 348 -43.92 28.04 12.70
CA GLU A 348 -43.58 27.37 11.44
C GLU A 348 -42.10 27.48 11.07
N ASP A 349 -41.44 28.54 11.56
CA ASP A 349 -40.02 28.82 11.34
C ASP A 349 -39.16 28.53 12.58
N ALA A 350 -39.59 27.60 13.43
CA ALA A 350 -38.78 27.10 14.55
C ALA A 350 -37.49 26.45 14.03
N ILE A 351 -36.41 26.51 14.81
CA ILE A 351 -35.08 26.05 14.39
C ILE A 351 -34.88 24.57 14.72
N SER A 352 -35.30 24.13 15.91
CA SER A 352 -35.11 22.74 16.35
C SER A 352 -36.18 21.84 15.73
N LYS A 353 -37.46 22.06 16.06
CA LYS A 353 -38.60 21.35 15.47
C LYS A 353 -39.80 22.26 15.26
N THR A 354 -40.71 22.36 16.23
CA THR A 354 -41.98 23.10 16.06
C THR A 354 -42.31 24.02 17.22
N LYS A 355 -41.76 23.79 18.42
CA LYS A 355 -42.01 24.58 19.63
C LYS A 355 -40.79 25.43 19.96
N VAL A 356 -41.03 26.66 20.40
CA VAL A 356 -39.98 27.59 20.84
C VAL A 356 -40.35 28.26 22.16
N LEU A 357 -39.34 28.79 22.85
CA LEU A 357 -39.54 29.65 24.02
C LEU A 357 -39.91 31.07 23.60
N LYS A 358 -41.06 31.56 24.05
CA LYS A 358 -41.50 32.95 23.93
C LYS A 358 -41.34 33.69 25.26
N MET A 359 -40.64 34.82 25.26
CA MET A 359 -40.47 35.68 26.43
C MET A 359 -40.89 37.12 26.10
N VAL A 360 -41.69 37.76 26.95
CA VAL A 360 -42.24 39.10 26.71
C VAL A 360 -41.86 40.04 27.86
N SER A 361 -41.17 41.14 27.55
CA SER A 361 -40.83 42.14 28.56
C SER A 361 -42.02 43.06 28.87
N SER A 362 -42.09 43.54 30.12
CA SER A 362 -43.19 44.38 30.59
C SER A 362 -43.05 45.84 30.14
N GLU A 363 -44.12 46.62 30.23
CA GLU A 363 -44.08 48.06 29.95
C GLU A 363 -43.11 48.86 30.85
N THR A 364 -42.80 48.32 32.04
CA THR A 364 -41.89 48.91 33.01
C THR A 364 -40.46 48.36 32.94
N SER A 365 -40.19 47.42 32.02
CA SER A 365 -38.88 46.78 31.89
C SER A 365 -37.82 47.80 31.46
N ALA A 366 -36.80 47.95 32.30
CA ALA A 366 -35.71 48.92 32.11
C ALA A 366 -34.33 48.36 32.47
N ASN A 367 -34.26 47.11 32.92
CA ASN A 367 -33.04 46.46 33.41
C ASN A 367 -33.01 45.00 32.97
N ALA A 368 -31.83 44.42 32.75
CA ALA A 368 -31.64 43.03 32.35
C ALA A 368 -32.52 42.02 33.13
N TRP A 369 -32.60 42.20 34.45
CA TRP A 369 -33.36 41.33 35.36
C TRP A 369 -34.88 41.55 35.38
N SER A 370 -35.42 42.43 34.54
CA SER A 370 -36.87 42.67 34.45
C SER A 370 -37.62 41.55 33.72
N LEU A 371 -36.90 40.57 33.16
CA LEU A 371 -37.41 39.37 32.50
C LEU A 371 -36.29 38.32 32.53
N GLN A 372 -36.48 37.23 33.29
CA GLN A 372 -35.47 36.22 33.58
C GLN A 372 -36.03 34.80 33.58
N LEU A 373 -35.32 33.90 32.92
CA LEU A 373 -35.59 32.47 32.93
C LEU A 373 -34.30 31.70 33.22
N ARG A 374 -34.36 30.66 34.06
CA ARG A 374 -33.21 29.82 34.40
C ARG A 374 -33.42 28.39 33.92
N SER A 375 -32.37 27.79 33.37
CA SER A 375 -32.37 26.40 32.94
C SER A 375 -32.56 25.43 34.10
N PRO A 376 -32.86 24.16 33.80
CA PRO A 376 -32.58 23.05 34.71
C PRO A 376 -31.12 23.02 35.17
N GLU A 377 -30.84 22.24 36.22
CA GLU A 377 -29.46 22.09 36.74
C GLU A 377 -28.55 21.42 35.70
N ILE A 378 -27.38 22.01 35.51
CA ILE A 378 -26.31 21.57 34.62
C ILE A 378 -25.12 21.18 35.50
N PRO A 379 -24.48 20.01 35.31
CA PRO A 379 -23.25 19.68 36.01
C PRO A 379 -22.15 20.72 35.76
N SER A 380 -21.30 20.97 36.75
CA SER A 380 -20.05 21.69 36.52
C SER A 380 -19.00 20.75 35.91
N PHE A 381 -18.08 21.33 35.15
CA PHE A 381 -17.01 20.57 34.49
C PHE A 381 -15.66 21.21 34.76
N PRO A 382 -15.11 21.05 35.98
CA PRO A 382 -13.80 21.61 36.33
C PRO A 382 -12.73 21.12 35.35
N ASN A 383 -11.94 22.04 34.80
CA ASN A 383 -10.87 21.78 33.82
C ASN A 383 -11.34 21.39 32.40
N GLN A 384 -12.63 21.46 32.08
CA GLN A 384 -13.14 21.31 30.72
C GLN A 384 -13.75 22.63 30.25
N LYS A 385 -13.65 22.92 28.95
CA LYS A 385 -14.25 24.11 28.34
C LYS A 385 -15.71 23.82 27.99
N VAL A 386 -16.59 24.75 28.32
CA VAL A 386 -18.02 24.63 28.06
C VAL A 386 -18.39 25.60 26.95
N GLN A 387 -19.12 25.11 25.94
CA GLN A 387 -19.74 25.94 24.93
C GLN A 387 -21.24 26.04 25.21
N ILE A 388 -21.78 27.25 25.07
CA ILE A 388 -23.22 27.50 25.13
C ILE A 388 -23.63 28.03 23.77
N SER A 389 -24.68 27.46 23.18
CA SER A 389 -25.27 27.98 21.95
C SER A 389 -26.79 28.01 22.01
N PHE A 390 -27.39 28.95 21.28
CA PHE A 390 -28.84 29.05 21.13
C PHE A 390 -29.20 29.96 19.96
N TRP A 391 -30.44 29.84 19.49
CA TRP A 391 -31.03 30.74 18.50
C TRP A 391 -31.95 31.74 19.17
N VAL A 392 -31.94 32.99 18.69
CA VAL A 392 -32.80 34.06 19.20
C VAL A 392 -33.27 35.01 18.09
N LYS A 393 -34.53 35.42 18.14
CA LYS A 393 -35.09 36.56 17.40
C LYS A 393 -36.04 37.36 18.27
N SER A 394 -36.44 38.54 17.80
CA SER A 394 -37.45 39.36 18.47
C SER A 394 -38.33 40.13 17.48
N GLU A 395 -39.57 40.45 17.86
CA GLU A 395 -40.52 41.14 16.96
C GLU A 395 -40.10 42.58 16.62
N GLN A 396 -39.19 43.15 17.41
CA GLN A 396 -38.59 44.46 17.23
C GLN A 396 -37.15 44.46 17.78
N ALA A 397 -36.38 45.52 17.56
CA ALA A 397 -35.03 45.64 18.09
C ALA A 397 -35.01 45.44 19.61
N GLY A 398 -34.27 44.43 20.07
CA GLY A 398 -34.23 44.00 21.46
C GLY A 398 -32.80 43.89 22.00
N LYS A 399 -32.67 43.57 23.29
CA LYS A 399 -31.39 43.33 23.96
C LYS A 399 -31.50 42.15 24.89
N GLY A 400 -30.50 41.28 24.88
CA GLY A 400 -30.42 40.11 25.75
C GLY A 400 -29.00 39.89 26.26
N ARG A 401 -28.87 39.16 27.36
CA ARG A 401 -27.60 38.59 27.80
C ARG A 401 -27.80 37.22 28.43
N ILE A 402 -26.71 36.48 28.54
CA ILE A 402 -26.62 35.26 29.35
C ILE A 402 -25.91 35.59 30.66
N ALA A 403 -26.54 35.23 31.78
CA ALA A 403 -25.92 35.19 33.09
C ALA A 403 -25.55 33.76 33.47
N LEU A 404 -24.46 33.61 34.22
CA LEU A 404 -23.83 32.36 34.60
C LEU A 404 -23.74 32.21 36.14
N PRO A 405 -24.87 32.12 36.87
CA PRO A 405 -24.86 31.82 38.30
C PRO A 405 -23.97 30.62 38.63
N GLY A 406 -23.09 30.75 39.63
CA GLY A 406 -22.13 29.70 40.01
C GLY A 406 -20.77 29.79 39.31
N TRP A 407 -20.57 30.78 38.43
CA TRP A 407 -19.28 31.10 37.82
C TRP A 407 -18.60 32.30 38.50
N SER A 408 -17.28 32.41 38.37
CA SER A 408 -16.46 33.43 39.03
C SER A 408 -16.82 34.85 38.61
N ASN A 409 -17.24 35.01 37.34
CA ASN A 409 -17.95 36.17 36.84
C ASN A 409 -19.31 35.73 36.28
N GLU A 410 -20.39 36.07 36.99
CA GLU A 410 -21.75 35.63 36.66
C GLU A 410 -22.40 36.47 35.54
N THR A 411 -21.84 37.63 35.20
CA THR A 411 -22.33 38.47 34.09
C THR A 411 -21.16 38.99 33.27
N PRO A 412 -20.46 38.13 32.51
CA PRO A 412 -19.29 38.54 31.75
C PRO A 412 -19.67 39.46 30.60
N TYR A 413 -18.80 40.43 30.30
CA TYR A 413 -18.86 41.15 29.03
C TYR A 413 -18.23 40.25 27.97
N MET A 414 -18.92 40.06 26.85
CA MET A 414 -18.51 39.11 25.81
C MET A 414 -18.60 39.73 24.42
N ASP A 415 -17.89 39.13 23.47
CA ASP A 415 -18.15 39.28 22.04
C ASP A 415 -19.19 38.25 21.63
N TRP A 416 -20.46 38.56 21.87
CA TRP A 416 -21.59 37.65 21.76
C TRP A 416 -21.80 37.06 20.36
N LEU A 417 -21.36 37.78 19.32
CA LEU A 417 -21.51 37.38 17.91
C LEU A 417 -20.19 36.86 17.30
N GLY A 418 -19.13 36.72 18.10
CA GLY A 418 -17.84 36.20 17.64
C GLY A 418 -17.16 37.04 16.54
N THR A 419 -17.43 38.34 16.51
CA THR A 419 -16.98 39.26 15.44
C THR A 419 -15.53 39.73 15.59
N GLY A 420 -14.88 39.43 16.71
CA GLY A 420 -13.57 39.98 17.10
C GLY A 420 -13.65 41.43 17.59
N GLY A 421 -14.86 41.96 17.84
CA GLY A 421 -15.11 43.32 18.27
C GLY A 421 -14.98 43.57 19.79
N ASN A 422 -15.45 44.74 20.24
CA ASN A 422 -15.47 45.10 21.66
C ASN A 422 -16.42 44.20 22.45
N TRP A 423 -16.04 43.87 23.69
CA TRP A 423 -16.90 43.09 24.59
C TRP A 423 -18.00 43.97 25.17
N THR A 424 -19.25 43.49 25.10
CA THR A 424 -20.44 44.21 25.57
C THR A 424 -21.18 43.42 26.63
N GLU A 425 -21.99 44.11 27.44
CA GLU A 425 -22.82 43.48 28.48
C GLU A 425 -24.00 42.69 27.89
N PHE A 426 -24.48 43.10 26.72
CA PHE A 426 -25.64 42.52 26.05
C PHE A 426 -25.36 42.40 24.54
N PHE A 427 -26.07 41.48 23.89
CA PHE A 427 -26.23 41.45 22.45
C PHE A 427 -27.56 42.11 22.06
N GLU A 428 -27.63 42.59 20.81
CA GLU A 428 -28.86 43.11 20.23
C GLU A 428 -29.55 42.01 19.43
N THR A 429 -30.88 41.98 19.50
CA THR A 429 -31.71 41.04 18.75
C THR A 429 -32.43 41.74 17.61
N THR A 430 -32.65 41.01 16.52
CA THR A 430 -33.35 41.47 15.31
C THR A 430 -34.60 40.62 15.03
N THR A 431 -35.33 40.95 13.96
CA THR A 431 -36.50 40.18 13.50
C THR A 431 -36.14 38.83 12.90
N GLU A 432 -34.88 38.66 12.48
CA GLU A 432 -34.37 37.40 11.95
C GLU A 432 -33.74 36.56 13.06
N TRP A 433 -33.77 35.24 12.89
CA TRP A 433 -33.07 34.30 13.77
C TRP A 433 -31.56 34.54 13.74
N GLN A 434 -30.98 34.72 14.93
CA GLN A 434 -29.55 34.88 15.14
C GLN A 434 -29.04 33.73 15.99
N HIS A 435 -27.97 33.07 15.53
CA HIS A 435 -27.29 32.05 16.29
C HIS A 435 -26.22 32.69 17.18
N ILE A 436 -26.31 32.45 18.48
CA ILE A 436 -25.34 32.89 19.47
C ILE A 436 -24.54 31.68 19.92
N THR A 437 -23.22 31.74 19.81
CA THR A 437 -22.30 30.74 20.33
C THR A 437 -21.27 31.42 21.22
N ILE A 438 -21.19 31.01 22.48
CA ILE A 438 -20.26 31.58 23.45
C ILE A 438 -19.45 30.48 24.13
N LEU A 439 -18.18 30.79 24.40
CA LEU A 439 -17.29 29.99 25.23
C LEU A 439 -16.92 30.85 26.44
N PRO A 440 -17.64 30.76 27.58
CA PRO A 440 -17.44 31.65 28.72
C PRO A 440 -15.97 31.74 29.18
N GLN A 441 -15.25 30.61 29.17
CA GLN A 441 -13.82 30.55 29.54
C GLN A 441 -12.90 31.43 28.67
N LYS A 442 -13.32 31.87 27.48
CA LYS A 442 -12.59 32.83 26.64
C LYS A 442 -12.58 34.24 27.24
N TYR A 443 -13.53 34.53 28.12
CA TYR A 443 -13.78 35.86 28.67
C TYR A 443 -13.40 35.95 30.15
N ASN A 444 -12.34 35.21 30.55
CA ASN A 444 -11.76 35.21 31.89
C ASN A 444 -12.76 34.88 33.01
N THR A 445 -13.71 33.97 32.75
CA THR A 445 -14.62 33.43 33.76
C THR A 445 -14.54 31.91 33.77
N ASP A 446 -14.69 31.29 34.93
CA ASP A 446 -14.67 29.84 35.11
C ASP A 446 -15.62 29.47 36.26
N PHE A 447 -15.88 28.19 36.50
CA PHE A 447 -16.68 27.73 37.63
C PHE A 447 -16.09 28.23 38.96
N LYS A 448 -16.95 28.68 39.89
CA LYS A 448 -16.53 28.94 41.27
C LYS A 448 -16.06 27.64 41.92
N GLU A 449 -15.02 27.73 42.75
CA GLU A 449 -14.54 26.59 43.53
C GLU A 449 -15.67 26.03 44.40
N GLY A 450 -15.90 24.72 44.33
CA GLY A 450 -16.97 24.02 45.07
C GLY A 450 -18.35 24.07 44.41
N THR A 451 -18.49 24.56 43.17
CA THR A 451 -19.74 24.44 42.41
C THR A 451 -19.87 23.04 41.81
N ASP A 452 -20.85 22.25 42.25
CA ASP A 452 -21.15 20.92 41.68
C ASP A 452 -22.11 20.99 40.48
N THR A 453 -23.05 21.94 40.52
CA THR A 453 -24.05 22.20 39.48
C THR A 453 -24.30 23.69 39.33
N TRP A 454 -24.72 24.13 38.16
CA TRP A 454 -25.04 25.51 37.84
C TRP A 454 -26.30 25.60 36.96
N LYS A 455 -26.76 26.80 36.68
CA LYS A 455 -27.90 27.06 35.77
C LYS A 455 -27.54 28.16 34.79
N LEU A 456 -27.92 27.99 33.54
CA LEU A 456 -27.89 29.04 32.53
C LEU A 456 -29.05 30.00 32.78
N GLN A 457 -28.80 31.32 32.78
CA GLN A 457 -29.84 32.32 32.99
C GLN A 457 -29.97 33.25 31.78
N LEU A 458 -31.19 33.32 31.24
CA LEU A 458 -31.58 34.22 30.15
C LEU A 458 -32.08 35.54 30.75
N ASP A 459 -31.42 36.67 30.46
CA ASP A 459 -31.81 38.01 30.92
C ASP A 459 -32.20 38.90 29.74
N PHE A 460 -33.48 39.24 29.60
CA PHE A 460 -34.03 39.93 28.42
C PHE A 460 -34.87 41.17 28.78
N GLY A 461 -34.71 41.71 29.99
CA GLY A 461 -35.55 42.79 30.52
C GLY A 461 -35.12 44.22 30.17
N TYR A 462 -34.13 44.42 29.29
CA TYR A 462 -33.52 45.73 29.05
C TYR A 462 -34.47 46.78 28.45
N LEU A 463 -35.39 46.35 27.60
CA LEU A 463 -36.28 47.24 26.85
C LEU A 463 -37.74 46.86 27.13
N PRO A 464 -38.66 47.83 27.23
CA PRO A 464 -40.06 47.57 27.51
C PRO A 464 -40.80 47.02 26.27
N ASN A 465 -41.78 46.15 26.51
CA ASN A 465 -42.69 45.61 25.50
C ASN A 465 -42.02 44.93 24.28
N VAL A 466 -40.91 44.23 24.48
CA VAL A 466 -40.25 43.42 23.44
C VAL A 466 -40.65 41.96 23.61
N THR A 467 -41.06 41.33 22.51
CA THR A 467 -41.27 39.89 22.41
C THR A 467 -40.04 39.21 21.82
N TYR A 468 -39.49 38.23 22.54
CA TYR A 468 -38.35 37.40 22.13
C TYR A 468 -38.79 35.97 21.88
N TYR A 469 -38.17 35.32 20.91
CA TYR A 469 -38.26 33.90 20.63
C TYR A 469 -36.87 33.28 20.74
N ILE A 470 -36.73 32.20 21.50
CA ILE A 470 -35.46 31.47 21.72
C ILE A 470 -35.69 29.99 21.43
N ASP A 471 -34.73 29.35 20.78
CA ASP A 471 -34.79 27.92 20.44
C ASP A 471 -33.40 27.27 20.50
N ASP A 472 -33.39 25.94 20.60
CA ASP A 472 -32.22 25.05 20.54
C ASP A 472 -31.07 25.46 21.47
N ILE A 473 -31.37 25.61 22.77
CA ILE A 473 -30.34 25.90 23.77
C ILE A 473 -29.50 24.64 24.00
N LYS A 474 -28.22 24.72 23.68
CA LYS A 474 -27.23 23.67 23.90
C LYS A 474 -26.15 24.12 24.87
N VAL A 475 -25.78 23.20 25.77
CA VAL A 475 -24.59 23.32 26.60
C VAL A 475 -23.78 22.05 26.40
N THR A 476 -22.60 22.19 25.79
CA THR A 476 -21.75 21.06 25.38
C THR A 476 -20.31 21.26 25.84
N LEU A 477 -19.52 20.19 25.82
CA LEU A 477 -18.09 20.24 26.14
C LEU A 477 -17.28 20.41 24.86
N VAL A 478 -16.26 21.26 24.89
CA VAL A 478 -15.37 21.46 23.74
C VAL A 478 -14.17 20.54 23.87
N GLU A 479 -14.00 19.63 22.91
CA GLU A 479 -12.73 18.93 22.68
C GLU A 479 -11.77 19.86 21.93
N GLU A 480 -10.51 19.95 22.35
CA GLU A 480 -9.53 20.76 21.62
C GLU A 480 -9.12 20.07 20.31
N ALA A 481 -9.66 20.56 19.19
CA ALA A 481 -9.26 20.21 17.82
C ALA A 481 -9.36 21.45 16.89
N PRO A 482 -8.61 21.48 15.77
CA PRO A 482 -8.27 22.72 15.07
C PRO A 482 -9.44 23.36 14.32
N THR A 483 -9.38 24.70 14.25
CA THR A 483 -10.30 25.66 13.63
C THR A 483 -11.23 25.14 12.53
N ALA A 484 -12.53 25.19 12.78
CA ALA A 484 -13.59 24.99 11.78
C ALA A 484 -13.85 26.26 10.94
N LYS A 485 -14.09 26.06 9.64
CA LYS A 485 -14.70 27.05 8.73
C LYS A 485 -16.07 26.53 8.29
N SER A 486 -17.05 27.45 8.33
CA SER A 486 -18.32 27.52 7.59
C SER A 486 -19.06 26.21 7.24
N LEU A 487 -20.17 25.97 7.95
CA LEU A 487 -21.20 24.99 7.60
C LEU A 487 -22.05 25.48 6.41
N THR A 488 -22.15 24.68 5.34
CA THR A 488 -23.35 24.60 4.50
C THR A 488 -23.51 23.22 3.83
N ARG A 489 -24.61 22.54 4.20
CA ARG A 489 -25.42 21.53 3.48
C ARG A 489 -24.86 20.12 3.24
N SER A 490 -25.59 19.14 3.80
CA SER A 490 -25.75 17.72 3.41
C SER A 490 -24.47 16.91 3.34
N GLY A 491 -24.39 15.85 4.16
CA GLY A 491 -23.22 14.99 4.31
C GLY A 491 -22.49 14.67 3.01
N GLY A 492 -21.16 14.85 3.03
CA GLY A 492 -20.28 14.66 1.89
C GLY A 492 -18.86 14.37 2.36
N ILE A 493 -18.12 13.61 1.55
CA ILE A 493 -16.69 13.40 1.74
C ILE A 493 -15.96 14.55 1.06
N SER A 494 -15.09 15.23 1.80
CA SER A 494 -14.08 16.13 1.27
C SER A 494 -12.68 15.66 1.64
N TYR A 495 -11.66 16.27 1.07
CA TYR A 495 -10.26 15.88 1.30
C TYR A 495 -9.42 17.13 1.57
N ILE A 496 -8.62 17.09 2.65
CA ILE A 496 -7.55 18.08 2.86
C ILE A 496 -6.31 17.58 2.16
N ILE A 497 -5.91 18.31 1.12
CA ILE A 497 -4.69 18.03 0.38
C ILE A 497 -3.48 18.22 1.29
N LYS A 498 -2.69 17.16 1.44
CA LYS A 498 -1.43 17.20 2.18
C LYS A 498 -0.41 18.10 1.44
N PRO A 499 0.22 19.08 2.11
CA PRO A 499 1.26 19.89 1.49
C PRO A 499 2.41 19.04 0.93
N ILE A 500 3.01 19.48 -0.18
CA ILE A 500 4.10 18.73 -0.83
C ILE A 500 5.30 18.50 0.10
N GLU A 501 5.63 19.46 0.96
CA GLU A 501 6.73 19.32 1.92
C GLU A 501 6.46 18.24 2.97
N GLU A 502 5.21 18.07 3.40
CA GLU A 502 4.83 17.00 4.33
C GLU A 502 4.91 15.63 3.65
N LYS A 503 4.48 15.52 2.38
CA LYS A 503 4.65 14.29 1.58
C LYS A 503 6.13 13.93 1.42
N ARG A 504 6.97 14.92 1.12
CA ARG A 504 8.42 14.76 0.99
C ARG A 504 9.04 14.27 2.29
N ALA A 505 8.70 14.92 3.42
CA ALA A 505 9.18 14.51 4.74
C ALA A 505 8.74 13.08 5.10
N ALA A 506 7.49 12.71 4.84
CA ALA A 506 6.97 11.37 5.10
C ALA A 506 7.69 10.30 4.27
N LEU A 507 7.92 10.55 2.98
CA LEU A 507 8.63 9.63 2.10
C LEU A 507 10.13 9.50 2.44
N LEU A 508 10.78 10.60 2.85
CA LEU A 508 12.16 10.56 3.34
C LEU A 508 12.26 9.77 4.65
N GLY A 509 11.32 9.98 5.58
CA GLY A 509 11.27 9.23 6.84
C GLY A 509 11.02 7.73 6.61
N ALA A 510 10.14 7.38 5.67
CA ALA A 510 9.91 5.99 5.29
C ALA A 510 11.14 5.36 4.62
N MET A 511 11.82 6.09 3.72
CA MET A 511 13.07 5.64 3.11
C MET A 511 14.16 5.39 4.16
N GLU A 512 14.35 6.32 5.10
CA GLU A 512 15.34 6.17 6.16
C GLU A 512 15.00 4.97 7.05
N THR A 513 13.74 4.81 7.45
CA THR A 513 13.26 3.69 8.29
C THR A 513 13.48 2.35 7.60
N TRP A 514 13.16 2.26 6.30
CA TRP A 514 13.38 1.09 5.47
C TRP A 514 14.86 0.71 5.40
N ILE A 515 15.72 1.64 4.97
CA ILE A 515 17.16 1.39 4.80
C ILE A 515 17.81 1.06 6.14
N LYS A 516 17.47 1.81 7.20
CA LYS A 516 17.97 1.55 8.55
C LYS A 516 17.56 0.17 9.04
N GLY A 517 16.27 -0.17 8.96
CA GLY A 517 15.75 -1.43 9.44
C GLY A 517 16.37 -2.62 8.73
N MET A 518 16.52 -2.54 7.41
CA MET A 518 17.24 -3.56 6.64
C MET A 518 18.74 -3.63 6.98
N ALA A 519 19.41 -2.50 7.18
CA ALA A 519 20.86 -2.49 7.41
C ALA A 519 21.26 -2.92 8.83
N GLU A 520 20.43 -2.63 9.83
CA GLU A 520 20.68 -2.93 11.25
C GLU A 520 20.09 -4.26 11.72
N HIS A 521 19.30 -4.96 10.89
CA HIS A 521 18.72 -6.26 11.23
C HIS A 521 19.79 -7.34 11.49
N GLU A 522 19.50 -8.27 12.39
CA GLU A 522 20.43 -9.34 12.76
C GLU A 522 20.74 -10.23 11.54
N GLY A 523 22.02 -10.59 11.34
CA GLY A 523 22.48 -11.37 10.18
C GLY A 523 22.91 -10.50 8.99
N MET A 524 22.57 -9.22 8.97
CA MET A 524 22.93 -8.31 7.86
C MET A 524 24.41 -7.94 7.84
N GLU A 525 25.18 -8.27 8.88
CA GLU A 525 26.64 -8.20 8.86
C GLU A 525 27.29 -9.14 7.82
N ARG A 526 26.52 -10.10 7.29
CA ARG A 526 26.88 -10.98 6.17
C ARG A 526 26.72 -10.31 4.80
N VAL A 527 26.00 -9.19 4.73
CA VAL A 527 25.82 -8.43 3.49
C VAL A 527 27.01 -7.48 3.29
N VAL A 528 27.87 -7.81 2.32
CA VAL A 528 29.13 -7.09 2.09
C VAL A 528 29.01 -5.97 1.06
N ALA A 529 27.93 -5.95 0.29
CA ALA A 529 27.64 -4.93 -0.69
C ALA A 529 26.14 -4.83 -0.96
N TRP A 530 25.68 -3.66 -1.39
CA TRP A 530 24.29 -3.38 -1.75
C TRP A 530 24.20 -2.67 -3.08
N ASP A 531 23.23 -3.09 -3.89
CA ASP A 531 22.58 -2.18 -4.82
C ASP A 531 21.70 -1.23 -4.00
N VAL A 532 22.14 0.02 -3.85
CA VAL A 532 21.35 1.04 -3.15
C VAL A 532 20.19 1.46 -4.03
N ILE A 533 20.44 1.61 -5.32
CA ILE A 533 19.44 1.98 -6.30
C ILE A 533 19.56 1.04 -7.50
N ASN A 534 18.47 0.37 -7.82
CA ASN A 534 18.33 -0.50 -8.97
C ASN A 534 17.54 0.22 -10.08
N GLU A 535 18.04 0.11 -11.31
CA GLU A 535 17.42 0.57 -12.57
C GLU A 535 16.86 2.00 -12.56
N PRO A 536 17.64 3.00 -12.10
CA PRO A 536 17.10 4.34 -11.96
C PRO A 536 17.04 5.12 -13.27
N ILE A 537 17.63 4.60 -14.36
CA ILE A 537 17.55 5.20 -15.70
C ILE A 537 16.57 4.40 -16.57
N SER A 538 15.62 5.07 -17.21
CA SER A 538 14.74 4.46 -18.21
C SER A 538 15.41 4.31 -19.57
N ASP A 539 14.85 3.46 -20.44
CA ASP A 539 15.44 3.19 -21.76
C ASP A 539 15.39 4.39 -22.73
N ASN A 540 14.66 5.46 -22.37
CA ASN A 540 14.74 6.77 -23.02
C ASN A 540 15.92 7.66 -22.52
N ASN A 541 16.79 7.11 -21.67
CA ASN A 541 17.99 7.73 -21.08
C ASN A 541 17.70 8.84 -20.06
N GLN A 542 16.52 8.84 -19.44
CA GLN A 542 16.12 9.80 -18.40
C GLN A 542 16.04 9.12 -17.03
N TRP A 543 16.11 9.90 -15.96
CA TRP A 543 15.94 9.41 -14.59
C TRP A 543 14.48 9.04 -14.36
N ARG A 544 14.20 7.83 -13.87
CA ARG A 544 12.84 7.39 -13.59
C ARG A 544 12.19 8.24 -12.50
N GLY A 545 10.93 8.62 -12.71
CA GLY A 545 10.14 9.42 -11.79
C GLY A 545 10.48 10.91 -11.77
N VAL A 546 11.55 11.36 -12.45
CA VAL A 546 12.03 12.74 -12.40
C VAL A 546 11.54 13.54 -13.61
N ASN A 547 11.14 14.80 -13.41
CA ASN A 547 10.70 15.73 -14.47
C ASN A 547 9.60 15.15 -15.41
N GLY A 548 8.66 14.38 -14.84
CA GLY A 548 7.57 13.77 -15.61
C GLY A 548 7.98 12.59 -16.49
N ASN A 549 9.16 12.01 -16.25
CA ASN A 549 9.58 10.76 -16.87
C ASN A 549 8.98 9.57 -16.10
N PHE A 550 7.77 9.18 -16.49
CA PHE A 550 7.04 8.07 -15.89
C PHE A 550 7.24 6.75 -16.65
N SER A 551 6.67 5.65 -16.15
CA SER A 551 6.52 4.45 -16.97
C SER A 551 5.50 4.71 -18.10
N SER A 552 5.47 3.84 -19.12
CA SER A 552 4.66 4.06 -20.33
C SER A 552 3.15 4.13 -20.10
N GLU A 553 2.67 3.67 -18.95
CA GLU A 553 1.23 3.61 -18.61
C GLU A 553 0.80 4.68 -17.60
N ASP A 554 1.74 5.50 -17.13
CA ASP A 554 1.50 6.46 -16.07
C ASP A 554 1.28 7.87 -16.59
N ALA A 555 0.55 8.64 -15.79
CA ALA A 555 0.43 10.07 -15.94
C ALA A 555 0.70 10.79 -14.61
N THR A 556 0.60 12.11 -14.64
CA THR A 556 0.78 12.93 -13.44
C THR A 556 -0.33 12.64 -12.43
N PRO A 557 -0.02 12.37 -11.14
CA PRO A 557 -1.01 12.31 -10.09
C PRO A 557 -1.88 13.56 -10.03
N THR A 558 -3.16 13.36 -9.78
CA THR A 558 -4.16 14.42 -9.61
C THR A 558 -4.75 14.32 -8.21
N GLU A 559 -4.89 15.47 -7.56
CA GLU A 559 -5.48 15.57 -6.24
C GLU A 559 -6.47 16.72 -6.19
N ASP A 560 -7.65 16.49 -5.62
CA ASP A 560 -8.65 17.52 -5.38
C ASP A 560 -9.45 17.27 -4.10
N GLU A 561 -10.08 18.33 -3.60
CA GLU A 561 -10.81 18.33 -2.33
C GLU A 561 -12.10 17.48 -2.35
N THR A 562 -12.51 16.94 -3.49
CA THR A 562 -13.73 16.14 -3.66
C THR A 562 -13.47 14.67 -3.97
N THR A 563 -12.41 14.36 -4.72
CA THR A 563 -12.09 12.97 -5.13
C THR A 563 -10.83 12.41 -4.48
N GLY A 564 -10.08 13.23 -3.75
CA GLY A 564 -8.87 12.81 -3.04
C GLY A 564 -7.71 12.62 -3.99
N LEU A 565 -6.89 11.59 -3.75
CA LEU A 565 -5.70 11.30 -4.56
C LEU A 565 -5.97 10.20 -5.59
N ASN A 566 -5.87 10.58 -6.86
CA ASN A 566 -5.72 9.65 -7.96
C ASN A 566 -4.27 9.71 -8.48
N LEU A 567 -3.55 8.59 -8.36
CA LEU A 567 -2.16 8.51 -8.80
C LEU A 567 -2.02 8.56 -10.32
N ASN A 568 -3.03 8.10 -11.07
CA ASN A 568 -2.94 7.88 -12.51
C ASN A 568 -1.73 6.99 -12.91
N TRP A 569 -1.39 6.02 -12.06
CA TRP A 569 -0.27 5.11 -12.26
C TRP A 569 -0.75 3.65 -12.35
N ALA A 570 -0.07 2.80 -13.14
CA ALA A 570 -0.29 1.35 -13.22
C ALA A 570 0.18 0.58 -11.95
N ASN A 571 0.64 -0.68 -12.04
CA ASN A 571 1.32 -1.35 -10.91
C ASN A 571 2.84 -1.08 -10.91
N GLY A 572 3.45 -0.91 -9.73
CA GLY A 572 4.91 -0.87 -9.55
C GLY A 572 5.57 0.50 -9.76
N HIS A 573 5.11 1.53 -9.04
CA HIS A 573 5.57 2.93 -9.26
C HIS A 573 6.56 3.47 -8.27
N PHE A 574 7.29 4.48 -8.74
CA PHE A 574 8.44 5.09 -8.07
C PHE A 574 8.11 6.39 -7.35
N TYR A 575 7.52 6.25 -6.16
CA TYR A 575 7.15 7.38 -5.29
C TYR A 575 8.34 8.27 -4.97
N TRP A 576 9.49 7.68 -4.67
CA TRP A 576 10.69 8.43 -4.32
C TRP A 576 11.16 9.31 -5.49
N GLY A 577 11.23 8.76 -6.71
CA GLY A 577 11.57 9.54 -7.90
C GLY A 577 10.65 10.72 -8.14
N TYR A 578 9.32 10.50 -8.04
CA TYR A 578 8.33 11.54 -8.34
C TYR A 578 8.25 12.64 -7.29
N TYR A 579 8.10 12.29 -6.02
CA TYR A 579 7.88 13.29 -4.97
C TYR A 579 9.18 13.91 -4.45
N LEU A 580 10.31 13.20 -4.51
CA LEU A 580 11.59 13.70 -4.01
C LEU A 580 12.49 14.28 -5.11
N ASP A 581 12.19 14.03 -6.39
CA ASP A 581 13.08 14.37 -7.51
C ASP A 581 14.49 13.76 -7.27
N LYS A 582 15.55 14.24 -7.93
CA LYS A 582 16.92 13.70 -7.82
C LYS A 582 17.46 13.57 -6.39
N GLU A 583 16.87 14.25 -5.41
CA GLU A 583 17.24 14.14 -4.00
C GLU A 583 17.10 12.71 -3.46
N TYR A 584 16.16 11.90 -3.97
CA TYR A 584 16.00 10.52 -3.50
C TYR A 584 17.31 9.74 -3.59
N ALA A 585 18.05 9.95 -4.68
CA ALA A 585 19.26 9.19 -4.96
C ALA A 585 20.38 9.56 -3.99
N VAL A 586 20.48 10.86 -3.66
CA VAL A 586 21.45 11.36 -2.68
C VAL A 586 21.11 10.81 -1.29
N LYS A 587 19.86 10.94 -0.86
CA LYS A 587 19.41 10.53 0.48
C LYS A 587 19.51 9.01 0.68
N ALA A 588 19.21 8.21 -0.34
CA ALA A 588 19.38 6.76 -0.29
C ALA A 588 20.83 6.36 0.02
N PHE A 589 21.81 6.97 -0.66
CA PHE A 589 23.22 6.69 -0.41
C PHE A 589 23.70 7.23 0.94
N GLU A 590 23.22 8.39 1.38
CA GLU A 590 23.54 8.93 2.72
C GLU A 590 23.03 8.00 3.82
N TYR A 591 21.78 7.52 3.72
CA TYR A 591 21.22 6.57 4.68
C TYR A 591 21.94 5.22 4.62
N ALA A 592 22.21 4.70 3.42
CA ALA A 592 22.97 3.46 3.28
C ALA A 592 24.37 3.59 3.90
N ARG A 593 25.08 4.70 3.70
CA ARG A 593 26.38 4.96 4.36
C ARG A 593 26.28 5.09 5.87
N LYS A 594 25.17 5.64 6.37
CA LYS A 594 24.94 5.86 7.80
C LYS A 594 24.65 4.56 8.54
N TYR A 595 23.89 3.64 7.94
CA TYR A 595 23.35 2.47 8.64
C TYR A 595 23.98 1.13 8.25
N THR A 596 24.52 1.00 7.03
CA THR A 596 25.24 -0.24 6.68
C THR A 596 26.55 -0.35 7.43
N LYS A 597 27.00 -1.59 7.63
CA LYS A 597 28.26 -1.91 8.28
C LYS A 597 29.43 -1.19 7.60
N GLU A 598 30.39 -0.72 8.41
CA GLU A 598 31.60 -0.10 7.88
C GLU A 598 32.32 -1.05 6.91
N GLY A 599 32.67 -0.54 5.73
CA GLY A 599 33.31 -1.31 4.66
C GLY A 599 32.34 -1.91 3.64
N THR A 600 31.03 -1.92 3.90
CA THR A 600 30.01 -2.35 2.93
C THR A 600 30.08 -1.50 1.65
N LYS A 601 30.08 -2.17 0.50
CA LYS A 601 30.19 -1.51 -0.81
C LYS A 601 28.83 -1.12 -1.36
N LEU A 602 28.69 0.10 -1.87
CA LEU A 602 27.41 0.63 -2.35
C LEU A 602 27.44 0.93 -3.85
N PHE A 603 26.48 0.35 -4.56
CA PHE A 603 26.38 0.38 -6.02
C PHE A 603 25.09 1.04 -6.49
N VAL A 604 25.16 1.66 -7.68
CA VAL A 604 24.00 1.88 -8.54
C VAL A 604 24.01 0.81 -9.63
N ASN A 605 22.90 0.09 -9.83
CA ASN A 605 22.79 -1.03 -10.77
C ASN A 605 21.79 -0.74 -11.89
N ASP A 606 22.05 -1.14 -13.14
CA ASP A 606 21.12 -0.98 -14.27
C ASP A 606 21.37 -1.99 -15.41
N TYR A 607 20.42 -2.09 -16.34
CA TYR A 607 20.43 -2.99 -17.52
C TYR A 607 20.58 -2.23 -18.84
N ASN A 608 20.83 -2.98 -19.93
CA ASN A 608 21.01 -2.49 -21.30
C ASN A 608 22.22 -1.56 -21.49
N LEU A 609 23.14 -1.48 -20.53
CA LEU A 609 24.28 -0.57 -20.58
C LEU A 609 25.26 -0.96 -21.71
N GLU A 610 25.30 -2.24 -22.04
CA GLU A 610 26.10 -2.84 -23.10
C GLU A 610 25.59 -2.51 -24.51
N ILE A 611 24.29 -2.26 -24.67
CA ILE A 611 23.68 -1.92 -25.96
C ILE A 611 23.28 -0.44 -26.08
N ASN A 612 23.20 0.30 -24.97
CA ASN A 612 22.76 1.69 -24.95
C ASN A 612 23.80 2.61 -24.26
N PRO A 613 24.76 3.15 -25.02
CA PRO A 613 25.79 4.06 -24.50
C PRO A 613 25.23 5.35 -23.87
N ASN A 614 24.06 5.82 -24.32
CA ASN A 614 23.45 7.03 -23.75
C ASN A 614 22.86 6.74 -22.35
N LYS A 615 22.27 5.55 -22.16
CA LYS A 615 21.80 5.10 -20.85
C LYS A 615 22.97 4.90 -19.88
N LEU A 616 24.06 4.28 -20.35
CA LEU A 616 25.32 4.18 -19.60
C LEU A 616 25.85 5.54 -19.16
N GLN A 617 25.88 6.52 -20.08
CA GLN A 617 26.32 7.86 -19.75
C GLN A 617 25.41 8.53 -18.70
N ALA A 618 24.09 8.39 -18.82
CA ALA A 618 23.13 8.94 -17.87
C ALA A 618 23.29 8.32 -16.46
N LEU A 619 23.59 7.03 -16.38
CA LEU A 619 23.89 6.35 -15.11
C LEU A 619 25.20 6.87 -14.48
N ILE A 620 26.24 7.06 -15.28
CA ILE A 620 27.52 7.65 -14.82
C ILE A 620 27.30 9.07 -14.31
N ASP A 621 26.46 9.86 -14.99
CA ASP A 621 26.15 11.22 -14.56
C ASP A 621 25.27 11.25 -13.30
N MET A 622 24.45 10.23 -13.07
CA MET A 622 23.77 10.03 -11.78
C MET A 622 24.75 9.76 -10.65
N VAL A 623 25.73 8.89 -10.85
CA VAL A 623 26.76 8.61 -9.85
C VAL A 623 27.53 9.88 -9.48
N LYS A 624 27.92 10.68 -10.48
CA LYS A 624 28.57 11.99 -10.24
C LYS A 624 27.65 12.93 -9.46
N TYR A 625 26.38 13.01 -9.83
CA TYR A 625 25.41 13.85 -9.13
C TYR A 625 25.29 13.47 -7.65
N ILE A 626 25.23 12.18 -7.32
CA ILE A 626 25.16 11.70 -5.92
C ILE A 626 26.43 12.11 -5.15
N ASP A 627 27.61 11.91 -5.75
CA ASP A 627 28.89 12.24 -5.14
C ASP A 627 29.08 13.76 -4.92
N GLU A 628 28.50 14.59 -5.78
CA GLU A 628 28.62 16.06 -5.74
C GLU A 628 27.59 16.73 -4.83
N ASN A 629 26.42 16.12 -4.64
CA ASN A 629 25.27 16.77 -3.97
C ASN A 629 24.94 16.21 -2.58
N ASN A 630 25.70 15.22 -2.09
CA ASN A 630 25.56 14.78 -0.69
C ASN A 630 26.10 15.82 0.30
N GLU A 631 25.68 15.70 1.56
CA GLU A 631 26.01 16.62 2.67
C GLU A 631 27.52 16.90 2.78
N ASN A 632 28.35 15.91 2.49
CA ASN A 632 29.81 16.02 2.63
C ASN A 632 30.53 16.40 1.32
N HIS A 633 29.81 16.54 0.20
CA HIS A 633 30.34 16.87 -1.13
C HIS A 633 31.57 16.03 -1.51
N ARG A 634 31.53 14.74 -1.16
CA ARG A 634 32.62 13.79 -1.41
C ARG A 634 32.06 12.49 -2.00
N PRO A 635 32.89 11.68 -2.69
CA PRO A 635 32.42 10.42 -3.24
C PRO A 635 31.85 9.48 -2.17
N ILE A 636 30.61 9.06 -2.36
CA ILE A 636 29.89 8.10 -1.50
C ILE A 636 29.31 6.93 -2.30
N VAL A 637 29.39 6.92 -3.63
CA VAL A 637 29.12 5.73 -4.45
C VAL A 637 30.41 4.94 -4.66
N ASP A 638 30.47 3.67 -4.25
CA ASP A 638 31.68 2.85 -4.47
C ASP A 638 31.74 2.33 -5.90
N GLY A 639 30.60 1.96 -6.48
CA GLY A 639 30.59 1.19 -7.71
C GLY A 639 29.36 1.37 -8.61
N ILE A 640 29.49 0.82 -9.81
CA ILE A 640 28.45 0.72 -10.83
C ILE A 640 28.25 -0.76 -11.15
N GLY A 641 27.01 -1.23 -11.01
CA GLY A 641 26.56 -2.54 -11.43
C GLY A 641 26.03 -2.51 -12.87
N THR A 642 26.36 -3.52 -13.65
CA THR A 642 25.73 -3.80 -14.94
C THR A 642 25.08 -5.19 -14.88
N GLN A 643 23.77 -5.24 -15.11
CA GLN A 643 22.99 -6.48 -14.98
C GLN A 643 23.46 -7.54 -15.98
N MET A 644 23.68 -7.15 -17.25
CA MET A 644 24.09 -8.05 -18.33
C MET A 644 23.06 -9.14 -18.68
N HIS A 645 21.78 -8.76 -18.81
CA HIS A 645 20.73 -9.63 -19.36
C HIS A 645 20.78 -9.73 -20.89
N LEU A 646 21.69 -10.57 -21.39
CA LEU A 646 22.05 -10.58 -22.80
C LEU A 646 21.07 -11.38 -23.66
N ILE A 647 21.00 -11.04 -24.94
CA ILE A 647 20.31 -11.82 -25.98
C ILE A 647 21.35 -12.33 -26.97
N ALA A 648 21.49 -13.64 -27.08
CA ALA A 648 22.61 -14.27 -27.77
C ALA A 648 22.79 -13.79 -29.22
N LYS A 649 21.68 -13.61 -29.94
CA LYS A 649 21.70 -13.23 -31.36
C LYS A 649 21.81 -11.72 -31.61
N SER A 650 21.77 -10.90 -30.56
CA SER A 650 21.73 -9.44 -30.68
C SER A 650 22.95 -8.73 -30.08
N ILE A 651 23.73 -9.41 -29.24
CA ILE A 651 24.92 -8.87 -28.61
C ILE A 651 26.19 -9.21 -29.40
N THR A 652 27.13 -8.27 -29.46
CA THR A 652 28.49 -8.52 -29.97
C THR A 652 29.54 -8.31 -28.89
N LYS A 653 30.72 -8.94 -29.07
CA LYS A 653 31.84 -8.74 -28.15
C LYS A 653 32.29 -7.28 -28.10
N GLU A 654 32.26 -6.56 -29.22
CA GLU A 654 32.67 -5.15 -29.28
C GLU A 654 31.78 -4.23 -28.43
N GLN A 655 30.48 -4.54 -28.34
CA GLN A 655 29.55 -3.81 -27.48
C GLN A 655 29.89 -4.00 -25.99
N ILE A 656 30.14 -5.26 -25.60
CA ILE A 656 30.58 -5.62 -24.24
C ILE A 656 31.91 -4.92 -23.90
N ASP A 657 32.88 -4.98 -24.82
CA ASP A 657 34.19 -4.34 -24.68
C ASP A 657 34.06 -2.83 -24.48
N ALA A 658 33.25 -2.15 -25.30
CA ALA A 658 33.05 -0.70 -25.24
C ALA A 658 32.40 -0.25 -23.93
N MET A 659 31.42 -1.00 -23.42
CA MET A 659 30.80 -0.74 -22.14
C MET A 659 31.83 -0.85 -21.00
N PHE A 660 32.60 -1.94 -20.94
CA PHE A 660 33.60 -2.12 -19.89
C PHE A 660 34.70 -1.06 -19.95
N GLN A 661 35.17 -0.67 -21.13
CA GLN A 661 36.12 0.45 -21.27
C GLN A 661 35.57 1.76 -20.71
N THR A 662 34.30 2.05 -20.98
CA THR A 662 33.62 3.26 -20.48
C THR A 662 33.46 3.22 -18.96
N LEU A 663 33.06 2.06 -18.41
CA LEU A 663 32.93 1.84 -16.97
C LEU A 663 34.29 1.94 -16.25
N ALA A 664 35.35 1.37 -16.81
CA ALA A 664 36.70 1.45 -16.25
C ALA A 664 37.15 2.92 -16.08
N ALA A 665 36.87 3.77 -17.06
CA ALA A 665 37.24 5.19 -17.04
C ALA A 665 36.60 6.00 -15.88
N THR A 666 35.57 5.47 -15.21
CA THR A 666 34.93 6.14 -14.06
C THR A 666 35.77 6.09 -12.78
N GLY A 667 36.73 5.15 -12.68
CA GLY A 667 37.47 4.89 -11.45
C GLY A 667 36.65 4.20 -10.35
N LYS A 668 35.39 3.83 -10.61
CA LYS A 668 34.51 3.13 -9.68
C LYS A 668 34.73 1.62 -9.69
N LEU A 669 34.31 0.92 -8.64
CA LEU A 669 34.18 -0.53 -8.67
C LEU A 669 33.14 -0.93 -9.73
N ILE A 670 33.45 -1.91 -10.56
CA ILE A 670 32.55 -2.42 -11.59
C ILE A 670 32.13 -3.84 -11.22
N ARG A 671 30.84 -4.10 -11.22
CA ARG A 671 30.27 -5.43 -10.94
C ARG A 671 29.35 -5.86 -12.06
N VAL A 672 29.48 -7.10 -12.52
CA VAL A 672 28.42 -7.75 -13.28
C VAL A 672 27.46 -8.40 -12.28
N THR A 673 26.21 -7.97 -12.25
CA THR A 673 25.28 -8.23 -11.14
C THR A 673 24.28 -9.34 -11.43
N GLU A 674 23.93 -9.60 -12.69
CA GLU A 674 22.79 -10.47 -13.04
C GLU A 674 22.99 -11.18 -14.39
N LEU A 675 24.21 -11.70 -14.65
CA LEU A 675 24.55 -12.25 -15.96
C LEU A 675 23.69 -13.46 -16.32
N ASP A 676 22.94 -13.33 -17.40
CA ASP A 676 22.27 -14.40 -18.11
C ASP A 676 22.34 -14.18 -19.63
N VAL A 677 22.15 -15.24 -20.42
CA VAL A 677 22.27 -15.18 -21.89
C VAL A 677 21.09 -15.88 -22.53
N ARG A 678 20.08 -15.11 -22.90
CA ARG A 678 18.84 -15.60 -23.53
C ARG A 678 19.08 -16.12 -24.94
N LEU A 679 18.54 -17.30 -25.22
CA LEU A 679 18.44 -17.88 -26.56
C LEU A 679 17.13 -17.44 -27.23
N GLU A 680 16.59 -18.25 -28.14
CA GLU A 680 15.31 -17.96 -28.77
C GLU A 680 14.14 -18.46 -27.94
N GLU A 681 13.10 -17.64 -27.85
CA GLU A 681 11.89 -17.92 -27.07
C GLU A 681 11.18 -19.20 -27.54
N ASN A 682 10.79 -20.04 -26.58
CA ASN A 682 9.97 -21.24 -26.77
C ASN A 682 10.52 -22.21 -27.83
N LYS A 683 11.86 -22.26 -27.99
CA LYS A 683 12.53 -23.18 -28.90
C LYS A 683 13.53 -24.04 -28.16
N THR A 684 13.60 -25.32 -28.54
CA THR A 684 14.71 -26.18 -28.15
C THR A 684 15.99 -25.65 -28.79
N PRO A 685 17.01 -25.29 -28.00
CA PRO A 685 18.28 -24.80 -28.53
C PRO A 685 18.95 -25.79 -29.47
N THR A 686 19.49 -25.32 -30.59
CA THR A 686 20.38 -26.13 -31.42
C THR A 686 21.77 -26.21 -30.79
N ALA A 687 22.61 -27.14 -31.26
CA ALA A 687 24.01 -27.22 -30.83
C ALA A 687 24.76 -25.91 -31.08
N ASP A 688 24.50 -25.24 -32.21
CA ASP A 688 25.11 -23.95 -32.55
C ASP A 688 24.62 -22.83 -31.62
N ASP A 689 23.34 -22.81 -31.24
CA ASP A 689 22.80 -21.84 -30.27
C ASP A 689 23.48 -22.02 -28.89
N LEU A 690 23.64 -23.27 -28.43
CA LEU A 690 24.31 -23.57 -27.15
C LEU A 690 25.80 -23.21 -27.17
N MET A 691 26.48 -23.39 -28.30
CA MET A 691 27.88 -22.98 -28.45
C MET A 691 28.02 -21.45 -28.52
N LEU A 692 27.11 -20.76 -29.22
CA LEU A 692 27.07 -19.30 -29.21
C LEU A 692 26.83 -18.76 -27.79
N GLN A 693 25.93 -19.38 -27.03
CA GLN A 693 25.71 -19.05 -25.62
C GLN A 693 27.00 -19.19 -24.81
N ALA A 694 27.72 -20.31 -24.98
CA ALA A 694 29.01 -20.54 -24.33
C ALA A 694 30.06 -19.49 -24.69
N ASP A 695 30.14 -19.11 -25.96
CA ASP A 695 31.06 -18.06 -26.42
C ASP A 695 30.74 -16.71 -25.78
N ILE A 696 29.47 -16.35 -25.65
CA ILE A 696 29.05 -15.08 -25.03
C ILE A 696 29.37 -15.06 -23.54
N TYR A 697 29.10 -16.13 -22.80
CA TYR A 697 29.54 -16.23 -21.40
C TYR A 697 31.06 -16.04 -21.30
N ARG A 698 31.84 -16.72 -22.14
CA ARG A 698 33.30 -16.56 -22.18
C ARG A 698 33.72 -15.11 -22.47
N TRP A 699 33.12 -14.47 -23.48
CA TRP A 699 33.43 -13.09 -23.85
C TRP A 699 33.25 -12.13 -22.69
N VAL A 700 32.18 -12.27 -21.90
CA VAL A 700 31.93 -11.39 -20.75
C VAL A 700 33.07 -11.46 -19.74
N PHE A 701 33.49 -12.68 -19.36
CA PHE A 701 34.58 -12.88 -18.40
C PHE A 701 35.94 -12.38 -18.94
N GLU A 702 36.26 -12.70 -20.20
CA GLU A 702 37.48 -12.25 -20.84
C GLU A 702 37.54 -10.72 -20.97
N SER A 703 36.46 -10.09 -21.44
CA SER A 703 36.36 -8.64 -21.59
C SER A 703 36.41 -7.92 -20.25
N TYR A 704 35.71 -8.43 -19.22
CA TYR A 704 35.78 -7.88 -17.88
C TYR A 704 37.21 -7.90 -17.34
N LYS A 705 37.90 -9.04 -17.45
CA LYS A 705 39.30 -9.21 -17.04
C LYS A 705 40.26 -8.32 -17.83
N GLN A 706 40.01 -8.13 -19.12
CA GLN A 706 40.87 -7.36 -20.01
C GLN A 706 40.75 -5.85 -19.79
N TYR A 707 39.53 -5.33 -19.62
CA TYR A 707 39.28 -3.88 -19.66
C TYR A 707 39.04 -3.24 -18.30
N ILE A 708 38.57 -3.98 -17.29
CA ILE A 708 38.41 -3.43 -15.94
C ILE A 708 39.72 -3.64 -15.16
N PRO A 709 40.35 -2.58 -14.62
CA PRO A 709 41.53 -2.72 -13.76
C PRO A 709 41.27 -3.60 -12.53
N ALA A 710 42.27 -4.35 -12.07
CA ALA A 710 42.11 -5.35 -11.02
C ALA A 710 41.53 -4.77 -9.71
N GLU A 711 41.91 -3.54 -9.35
CA GLU A 711 41.41 -2.81 -8.19
C GLU A 711 39.94 -2.34 -8.33
N GLN A 712 39.42 -2.28 -9.55
CA GLN A 712 38.03 -1.94 -9.86
C GLN A 712 37.15 -3.19 -10.00
N GLN A 713 37.72 -4.40 -10.04
CA GLN A 713 36.96 -5.62 -10.28
C GLN A 713 36.24 -6.09 -8.99
N SER A 714 34.93 -5.79 -8.88
CA SER A 714 34.12 -6.25 -7.75
C SER A 714 33.59 -7.70 -7.89
N GLY A 715 33.61 -8.29 -9.09
CA GLY A 715 33.14 -9.65 -9.34
C GLY A 715 31.98 -9.74 -10.34
N ILE A 716 31.55 -10.98 -10.58
CA ILE A 716 30.52 -11.34 -11.55
C ILE A 716 29.51 -12.26 -10.87
N THR A 717 28.22 -11.98 -11.03
CA THR A 717 27.11 -12.82 -10.55
C THR A 717 26.40 -13.40 -11.75
N ILE A 718 26.22 -14.73 -11.76
CA ILE A 718 25.35 -15.41 -12.73
C ILE A 718 23.93 -15.42 -12.19
N TRP A 719 22.93 -15.12 -13.01
CA TRP A 719 21.54 -15.04 -12.58
C TRP A 719 20.79 -16.33 -12.91
N ASP A 720 20.28 -16.98 -11.86
CA ASP A 720 19.66 -18.31 -11.86
C ASP A 720 20.61 -19.49 -12.21
N ILE A 721 20.34 -20.65 -11.60
CA ILE A 721 21.11 -21.88 -11.84
C ILE A 721 20.63 -22.61 -13.09
N THR A 722 19.32 -22.83 -13.20
CA THR A 722 18.72 -23.75 -14.17
C THR A 722 17.66 -23.07 -15.02
N ASP A 723 17.59 -23.48 -16.28
CA ASP A 723 16.61 -23.01 -17.25
C ASP A 723 15.16 -23.15 -16.77
N ASP A 724 14.82 -24.18 -15.98
CA ASP A 724 13.42 -24.44 -15.57
C ASP A 724 12.90 -23.47 -14.51
N THR A 725 13.79 -22.94 -13.67
CA THR A 725 13.43 -22.05 -12.56
C THR A 725 13.71 -20.58 -12.87
N SER A 726 14.27 -20.28 -14.04
CA SER A 726 14.66 -18.93 -14.40
C SER A 726 13.44 -18.04 -14.68
N TRP A 727 13.57 -16.75 -14.36
CA TRP A 727 12.61 -15.73 -14.76
C TRP A 727 12.48 -15.55 -16.28
N TYR A 728 13.44 -16.10 -17.05
CA TYR A 728 13.44 -16.20 -18.50
C TYR A 728 13.46 -17.66 -19.00
N LYS A 729 12.80 -18.59 -18.29
CA LYS A 729 12.81 -20.03 -18.63
C LYS A 729 12.47 -20.35 -20.09
N GLU A 730 11.61 -19.55 -20.72
CA GLU A 730 11.22 -19.68 -22.12
C GLU A 730 12.41 -19.46 -23.09
N TYR A 731 13.53 -18.91 -22.62
CA TYR A 731 14.72 -18.58 -23.40
C TYR A 731 15.96 -19.43 -23.05
N SER A 732 15.84 -20.43 -22.16
CA SER A 732 16.95 -21.31 -21.74
C SER A 732 18.27 -20.57 -21.39
N PRO A 733 18.25 -19.60 -20.46
CA PRO A 733 19.31 -18.60 -20.31
C PRO A 733 20.49 -19.05 -19.43
N CYS A 734 20.31 -20.11 -18.64
CA CYS A 734 21.22 -20.50 -17.56
C CYS A 734 22.35 -21.42 -18.02
N ILE A 735 23.28 -21.70 -17.11
CA ILE A 735 24.43 -22.58 -17.36
C ILE A 735 24.17 -24.06 -17.04
N PHE A 736 23.05 -24.37 -16.38
CA PHE A 736 22.52 -25.72 -16.19
C PHE A 736 21.16 -25.87 -16.87
N ASP A 737 20.87 -27.08 -17.35
CA ASP A 737 19.55 -27.43 -17.89
C ASP A 737 18.54 -27.74 -16.77
N ALA A 738 17.30 -28.07 -17.15
CA ALA A 738 16.21 -28.40 -16.22
C ALA A 738 16.52 -29.57 -15.25
N ASN A 739 17.48 -30.44 -15.58
CA ASN A 739 17.88 -31.58 -14.75
C ASN A 739 19.14 -31.27 -13.92
N LEU A 740 19.53 -29.99 -13.81
CA LEU A 740 20.79 -29.55 -13.19
C LEU A 740 22.04 -30.16 -13.86
N THR A 741 21.94 -30.55 -15.13
CA THR A 741 23.09 -31.00 -15.92
C THR A 741 23.75 -29.80 -16.56
N ARG A 742 25.09 -29.77 -16.56
CA ARG A 742 25.89 -28.67 -17.11
C ARG A 742 25.66 -28.54 -18.62
N LYS A 743 25.41 -27.32 -19.08
CA LYS A 743 25.31 -26.96 -20.50
C LYS A 743 26.68 -26.55 -21.06
N PRO A 744 26.85 -26.42 -22.39
CA PRO A 744 28.03 -25.79 -22.98
C PRO A 744 28.33 -24.39 -22.40
N ALA A 745 27.32 -23.65 -21.97
CA ALA A 745 27.48 -22.39 -21.26
C ALA A 745 28.34 -22.50 -19.98
N TYR A 746 28.27 -23.61 -19.24
CA TYR A 746 29.13 -23.88 -18.08
C TYR A 746 30.61 -23.92 -18.46
N LYS A 747 30.92 -24.55 -19.61
CA LYS A 747 32.27 -24.53 -20.21
C LYS A 747 32.69 -23.10 -20.53
N GLY A 748 31.82 -22.31 -21.17
CA GLY A 748 32.09 -20.90 -21.48
C GLY A 748 32.49 -20.07 -20.26
N VAL A 749 31.79 -20.26 -19.13
CA VAL A 749 32.14 -19.63 -17.85
C VAL A 749 33.52 -20.06 -17.36
N CYS A 750 33.78 -21.36 -17.27
CA CYS A 750 35.05 -21.88 -16.75
C CYS A 750 36.24 -21.45 -17.61
N ASP A 751 36.10 -21.52 -18.93
CA ASP A 751 37.13 -21.09 -19.87
C ASP A 751 37.37 -19.58 -19.79
N GLY A 752 36.31 -18.78 -19.68
CA GLY A 752 36.42 -17.33 -19.49
C GLY A 752 37.15 -16.96 -18.21
N ILE A 753 36.91 -17.68 -17.12
CA ILE A 753 37.65 -17.54 -15.85
C ILE A 753 39.14 -17.82 -16.06
N ALA A 754 39.47 -18.92 -16.75
CA ALA A 754 40.86 -19.31 -17.01
C ALA A 754 41.56 -18.44 -18.07
N GLY A 755 40.81 -17.85 -19.00
CA GLY A 755 41.32 -17.16 -20.20
C GLY A 755 41.85 -18.12 -21.27
N ARG A 756 41.37 -19.37 -21.29
CA ARG A 756 41.71 -20.40 -22.30
C ARG A 756 40.68 -21.53 -22.26
N ASP A 757 40.65 -22.38 -23.29
CA ASP A 757 39.89 -23.62 -23.27
C ASP A 757 40.55 -24.64 -22.32
N ILE A 758 39.90 -24.97 -21.20
CA ILE A 758 40.41 -25.93 -20.22
C ILE A 758 40.25 -27.37 -20.74
N SER A 759 39.22 -27.64 -21.54
CA SER A 759 38.94 -28.99 -22.04
C SER A 759 39.90 -29.48 -23.11
N GLU A 760 40.83 -28.64 -23.58
CA GLU A 760 41.97 -29.08 -24.38
C GLU A 760 42.91 -29.99 -23.58
N ASP A 761 42.92 -29.89 -22.25
CA ASP A 761 43.73 -30.74 -21.38
C ASP A 761 43.06 -32.08 -21.05
N PHE A 762 41.76 -32.24 -21.35
CA PHE A 762 41.03 -33.46 -21.02
C PHE A 762 41.32 -34.56 -22.03
N THR A 763 41.68 -35.73 -21.53
CA THR A 763 42.02 -36.92 -22.30
C THR A 763 41.04 -38.06 -22.01
N GLY A 764 41.09 -39.14 -22.77
CA GLY A 764 40.25 -40.30 -22.48
C GLY A 764 40.55 -40.96 -21.12
N ASP A 765 41.70 -40.68 -20.49
CA ASP A 765 41.97 -41.08 -19.10
C ASP A 765 41.02 -40.39 -18.11
N ASP A 766 40.49 -39.22 -18.47
CA ASP A 766 39.55 -38.45 -17.65
C ASP A 766 38.10 -38.94 -17.81
N TRP A 767 37.84 -39.95 -18.64
CA TRP A 767 36.49 -40.49 -18.82
C TRP A 767 35.96 -41.10 -17.52
N LYS A 768 35.02 -40.40 -16.89
CA LYS A 768 34.22 -40.94 -15.79
C LYS A 768 33.06 -41.76 -16.35
N ALA A 769 33.24 -43.08 -16.48
CA ALA A 769 32.17 -43.98 -16.91
C ALA A 769 31.00 -43.93 -15.91
N GLY A 770 29.86 -43.40 -16.34
CA GLY A 770 28.59 -43.43 -15.60
C GLY A 770 28.56 -42.54 -14.34
N LYS A 771 28.16 -41.28 -14.53
CA LYS A 771 27.49 -40.50 -13.48
C LYS A 771 26.19 -39.94 -14.04
#